data_AF-A0A1C3EI98-F1
#
_entry.id   AF-A0A1C3EI98-F1
#
_cell.length_a   1.000
_cell.length_b   1.000
_cell.length_c   1.000
_cell.angle_alpha   90.00
_cell.angle_beta   90.00
_cell.angle_gamma   90.00
#
_symmetry.space_group_name_H-M   'P 1'
#
loop_
_entity.id
_entity.type
_entity.pdbx_description
1 polymer ?
#
loop_
_entity_poly.entity_id
_entity_poly.type
_entity_poly.pdbx_seq_one_letter_code
_entity_poly.pdbx_strand_id
1 'polypeptide(L)'
;MEYARAFVIVSDDRYFPGLQAALGSIHAYYGQEIRVFVVGHGLTAPQVESLKNHPLGSAITLLRTQDFASRPSGCWEAKQLCLSELVASVRTVCLMDADLILLSRVDDIFELAEQGKIISSRDGEGMQFGPEYQVYSPALVGRRQDYINSGFLTFDLRRHWDLVALWSFTARFAGYSPGKGWPFAFPGHGDQGVFNALLALQQKSDFLHALPESTWCNSAGWKEGRKVRVTHQEGNRLSVIHEPGGEKQRVLHSSGPKWWTDEGRTFFASAGDVLRCFDAMRKITEPTMGSNKNLGINSPEERSKPALSVCVAIKNRSKVSVGLESRELFPNCIRSLLSASAGGLKIELVVVDFQSDDWPLEEWFSNLVGDVAHQLITLREPFSRGRGLNVAASAARSDRLLFLDADMLVDSSVLERAYEVVNSGRVWLPICECVKSDGTFDSWGFLGNVACDREVWNAAGQIPEFYSWGGEDNLFADRLQSIKPGIREVSLGFRHQWHPESLRHAYYIRPAQSDFFRIDQQASSPVQQLLRLSAHHPEWQGEIQFFTTGRMGRPGGMFGSFQASPEQLTLHWDSGHSDTFRWDSTVQRYVHDLLDFWLEPFTSLESVDIERLLNRQVEALSLEETPKSFKHLTIPLPDLLSRRDLLPRILVFSSVGDRGIAVNSWLGISSARQDRPFDTAIVYYGNYPTGDWAQGLRARSCYFGRHRGGKIQNLSWLIKQHPTLLEDYDYVFVLDDDLRITPDTIGRVVRTAREFDLPICSPSHDWRGRISWLHMGARGSGRRAAEPPAGVELTNFVEVTCPLFETDALREYLNHFLWCGSELTGWGDDWLMTAACFQKSRPFGVLHNITICNPKDRPGPNPQLREIDQLHAVEERLTAWKRVKQRLGGRLPVTEEVRTWLPRPRLRCVNLPRATERRKQITCEWIDGLGFPIKFFPAFDRRELEKGRSFFQYEDSAAINKIGRPLTAGEIACASSHALVMREEMEFTGPEGVIILEDDVTPRWGAVDLFERLKTAAAALPGVEAIACHEALDSWERGESCGEAVRALSPPWGTHITWYSHAGLCRAYESLIKFDQPADWIWREFCSRGAYALLDPPIAQHQGDSTYVGNDFRGMVRPYRE
;
A
#
# COMPACT_ATOMS: atom_id res chain seq x y z
N MET A 1 19.92 -20.49 10.64
CA MET A 1 21.12 -20.69 11.49
C MET A 1 20.98 -19.76 12.67
N GLU A 2 21.20 -20.26 13.89
CA GLU A 2 21.08 -19.49 15.13
C GLU A 2 22.48 -19.13 15.64
N TYR A 3 22.74 -17.86 15.94
CA TYR A 3 24.01 -17.37 16.48
C TYR A 3 23.92 -17.19 18.00
N ALA A 4 24.88 -17.75 18.73
CA ALA A 4 24.91 -17.66 20.19
C ALA A 4 25.20 -16.24 20.69
N ARG A 5 26.24 -15.60 20.13
CA ARG A 5 26.69 -14.24 20.49
C ARG A 5 26.89 -13.40 19.24
N ALA A 6 26.49 -12.13 19.29
CA ALA A 6 26.76 -11.18 18.21
C ALA A 6 26.93 -9.75 18.71
N PHE A 7 27.72 -8.97 17.98
CA PHE A 7 27.70 -7.50 18.09
C PHE A 7 26.67 -6.92 17.14
N VAL A 8 26.01 -5.84 17.56
CA VAL A 8 25.06 -5.08 16.72
C VAL A 8 25.44 -3.61 16.77
N ILE A 9 25.66 -2.98 15.63
CA ILE A 9 26.03 -1.56 15.52
C ILE A 9 25.11 -0.88 14.52
N VAL A 10 24.56 0.27 14.87
CA VAL A 10 23.67 1.06 14.01
C VAL A 10 24.43 2.28 13.50
N SER A 11 24.34 2.57 12.20
CA SER A 11 25.01 3.73 11.59
C SER A 11 24.25 4.29 10.40
N ASP A 12 24.32 5.61 10.23
CA ASP A 12 24.02 6.32 8.99
C ASP A 12 25.32 6.69 8.25
N ASP A 13 25.18 7.38 7.12
CA ASP A 13 26.27 7.87 6.29
C ASP A 13 27.22 8.83 7.04
N ARG A 14 26.69 9.65 7.96
CA ARG A 14 27.46 10.62 8.73
C ARG A 14 28.27 10.00 9.87
N TYR A 15 27.77 8.90 10.44
CA TYR A 15 28.44 8.15 11.52
C TYR A 15 29.42 7.08 11.02
N PHE A 16 29.58 6.94 9.70
CA PHE A 16 30.44 5.92 9.10
C PHE A 16 31.92 5.94 9.58
N PRO A 17 32.60 7.09 9.79
CA PRO A 17 33.96 7.08 10.33
C PRO A 17 34.04 6.50 11.75
N GLY A 18 32.98 6.69 12.54
CA GLY A 18 32.83 6.02 13.83
C GLY A 18 32.71 4.51 13.63
N LEU A 19 31.76 4.08 12.79
CA LEU A 19 31.53 2.67 12.50
C LEU A 19 32.82 1.95 12.09
N GLN A 20 33.67 2.59 11.28
CA GLN A 20 34.99 2.06 10.95
C GLN A 20 35.85 1.80 12.20
N ALA A 21 36.01 2.78 13.09
CA ALA A 21 36.76 2.55 14.33
C ALA A 21 36.14 1.44 15.20
N ALA A 22 34.81 1.39 15.33
CA ALA A 22 34.10 0.36 16.08
C ALA A 22 34.40 -1.05 15.53
N LEU A 23 34.25 -1.24 14.22
CA LEU A 23 34.54 -2.52 13.55
C LEU A 23 36.02 -2.90 13.63
N GLY A 24 36.93 -1.93 13.48
CA GLY A 24 38.36 -2.14 13.66
C GLY A 24 38.70 -2.63 15.06
N SER A 25 38.04 -2.07 16.07
CA SER A 25 38.19 -2.53 17.45
C SER A 25 37.66 -3.95 17.67
N ILE A 26 36.49 -4.30 17.11
CA ILE A 26 35.98 -5.68 17.19
C ILE A 26 36.97 -6.64 16.52
N HIS A 27 37.51 -6.29 15.35
CA HIS A 27 38.51 -7.10 14.66
C HIS A 27 39.78 -7.30 15.49
N ALA A 28 40.27 -6.26 16.17
CA ALA A 28 41.48 -6.34 17.00
C ALA A 28 41.37 -7.41 18.11
N TYR A 29 40.19 -7.58 18.70
CA TYR A 29 39.98 -8.45 19.86
C TYR A 29 39.32 -9.80 19.53
N TYR A 30 38.50 -9.86 18.47
CA TYR A 30 37.74 -11.05 18.09
C TYR A 30 38.11 -11.63 16.72
N GLY A 31 38.89 -10.94 15.88
CA GLY A 31 39.12 -11.38 14.51
C GLY A 31 37.77 -11.61 13.81
N GLN A 32 37.57 -12.79 13.21
CA GLN A 32 36.28 -13.19 12.60
C GLN A 32 35.47 -14.17 13.48
N GLU A 33 35.84 -14.35 14.75
CA GLU A 33 35.24 -15.36 15.65
C GLU A 33 33.76 -15.09 15.99
N ILE A 34 33.34 -13.83 15.95
CA ILE A 34 32.00 -13.41 16.37
C ILE A 34 31.28 -12.68 15.24
N ARG A 35 29.97 -12.90 15.14
CA ARG A 35 29.12 -12.23 14.16
C ARG A 35 28.96 -10.76 14.52
N VAL A 36 28.99 -9.90 13.51
CA VAL A 36 28.68 -8.48 13.64
C VAL A 36 27.53 -8.14 12.73
N PHE A 37 26.44 -7.60 13.27
CA PHE A 37 25.33 -7.04 12.50
C PHE A 37 25.49 -5.53 12.44
N VAL A 38 25.66 -5.01 11.23
CA VAL A 38 25.63 -3.56 10.97
C VAL A 38 24.24 -3.21 10.51
N VAL A 39 23.54 -2.35 11.24
CA VAL A 39 22.21 -1.85 10.88
C VAL A 39 22.39 -0.51 10.16
N GLY A 40 22.29 -0.55 8.84
CA GLY A 40 22.47 0.61 7.97
C GLY A 40 21.17 1.41 7.81
N HIS A 41 21.20 2.68 8.21
CA HIS A 41 20.14 3.64 7.96
C HIS A 41 20.62 4.73 7.01
N GLY A 42 20.41 4.53 5.70
CA GLY A 42 20.89 5.48 4.68
C GLY A 42 22.41 5.43 4.43
N LEU A 43 23.08 4.30 4.70
CA LEU A 43 24.48 4.11 4.30
C LEU A 43 24.63 4.19 2.78
N THR A 44 25.60 4.98 2.33
CA THR A 44 25.87 5.13 0.90
C THR A 44 26.48 3.85 0.30
N ALA A 45 26.32 3.72 -1.01
CA ALA A 45 26.92 2.66 -1.81
C ALA A 45 28.42 2.39 -1.52
N PRO A 46 29.32 3.41 -1.53
CA PRO A 46 30.74 3.21 -1.19
C PRO A 46 30.98 2.74 0.24
N GLN A 47 30.15 3.18 1.17
CA GLN A 47 30.25 2.80 2.58
C GLN A 47 29.86 1.35 2.79
N VAL A 48 28.78 0.89 2.15
CA VAL A 48 28.39 -0.53 2.14
C VAL A 48 29.49 -1.40 1.53
N GLU A 49 30.13 -0.95 0.45
CA GLU A 49 31.24 -1.67 -0.17
C GLU A 49 32.48 -1.70 0.73
N SER A 50 32.78 -0.61 1.44
CA SER A 50 33.85 -0.57 2.43
C SER A 50 33.62 -1.55 3.58
N LEU A 51 32.38 -1.86 3.94
CA LEU A 51 32.07 -2.90 4.95
C LEU A 51 32.37 -4.31 4.43
N LYS A 52 32.10 -4.58 3.15
CA LYS A 52 32.42 -5.88 2.52
C LYS A 52 33.93 -6.14 2.49
N ASN A 53 34.71 -5.09 2.27
CA ASN A 53 36.17 -5.14 2.21
C ASN A 53 36.86 -4.99 3.58
N HIS A 54 36.09 -4.90 4.66
CA HIS A 54 36.63 -4.80 6.02
C HIS A 54 37.35 -6.11 6.41
N PRO A 55 38.41 -6.09 7.24
CA PRO A 55 39.09 -7.31 7.70
C PRO A 55 38.20 -8.34 8.43
N LEU A 56 37.07 -7.90 9.00
CA LEU A 56 36.03 -8.79 9.54
C LEU A 56 35.35 -9.63 8.43
N GLY A 57 35.39 -9.15 7.19
CA GLY A 57 34.95 -9.85 5.99
C GLY A 57 33.57 -10.46 6.16
N SER A 58 33.50 -11.79 6.00
CA SER A 58 32.26 -12.54 6.06
C SER A 58 31.56 -12.45 7.42
N ALA A 59 32.25 -12.10 8.52
CA ALA A 59 31.64 -11.98 9.86
C ALA A 59 30.64 -10.82 9.98
N ILE A 60 30.69 -9.84 9.06
CA ILE A 60 29.72 -8.73 9.01
C ILE A 60 28.45 -9.17 8.26
N THR A 61 27.29 -8.84 8.83
CA THR A 61 25.98 -8.88 8.16
C THR A 61 25.44 -7.47 8.12
N LEU A 62 25.13 -6.98 6.92
CA LEU A 62 24.43 -5.71 6.79
C LEU A 62 22.91 -5.96 6.86
N LEU A 63 22.26 -5.39 7.86
CA LEU A 63 20.82 -5.25 7.95
C LEU A 63 20.44 -3.86 7.46
N ARG A 64 19.52 -3.76 6.50
CA ARG A 64 19.10 -2.47 5.97
C ARG A 64 17.75 -2.10 6.54
N THR A 65 17.65 -0.92 7.12
CA THR A 65 16.42 -0.47 7.79
C THR A 65 15.21 -0.38 6.86
N GLN A 66 15.40 -0.26 5.54
CA GLN A 66 14.31 -0.33 4.55
C GLN A 66 13.68 -1.73 4.41
N ASP A 67 14.38 -2.78 4.82
CA ASP A 67 13.90 -4.16 4.79
C ASP A 67 13.19 -4.55 6.11
N PHE A 68 13.21 -3.67 7.12
CA PHE A 68 12.52 -3.93 8.39
C PHE A 68 11.00 -3.90 8.19
N ALA A 69 10.27 -4.71 8.97
CA ALA A 69 8.81 -4.74 8.90
C ALA A 69 8.17 -3.38 9.24
N SER A 70 8.88 -2.54 9.99
CA SER A 70 8.53 -1.15 10.26
C SER A 70 9.73 -0.26 9.97
N ARG A 71 9.53 0.79 9.17
CA ARG A 71 10.62 1.69 8.77
C ARG A 71 10.94 2.68 9.89
N PRO A 72 12.16 2.68 10.46
CA PRO A 72 12.58 3.69 11.42
C PRO A 72 12.70 5.07 10.77
N SER A 73 12.42 6.13 11.54
CA SER A 73 12.64 7.52 11.14
C SER A 73 14.09 7.97 11.24
N GLY A 74 14.92 7.27 12.01
CA GLY A 74 16.32 7.61 12.27
C GLY A 74 17.09 6.47 12.94
N CYS A 75 18.37 6.71 13.26
CA CYS A 75 19.26 5.71 13.86
C CYS A 75 18.84 5.25 15.26
N TRP A 76 18.22 6.11 16.07
CA TRP A 76 17.76 5.73 17.40
C TRP A 76 16.55 4.80 17.36
N GLU A 77 15.62 5.03 16.44
CA GLU A 77 14.50 4.14 16.19
C GLU A 77 14.98 2.84 15.53
N ALA A 78 15.99 2.93 14.64
CA ALA A 78 16.61 1.75 14.05
C ALA A 78 17.30 0.86 15.10
N LYS A 79 17.94 1.46 16.11
CA LYS A 79 18.55 0.78 17.26
C LYS A 79 17.55 0.04 18.13
N GLN A 80 16.36 0.63 18.30
CA GLN A 80 15.26 0.00 19.02
C GLN A 80 14.63 -1.16 18.21
N LEU A 81 14.44 -0.98 16.89
CA LEU A 81 13.79 -1.97 16.02
C LEU A 81 14.70 -3.15 15.64
N CYS A 82 16.02 -2.96 15.56
CA CYS A 82 16.89 -4.02 15.04
C CYS A 82 16.89 -5.28 15.90
N LEU A 83 16.58 -5.17 17.19
CA LEU A 83 16.54 -6.33 18.09
C LEU A 83 15.35 -7.26 17.79
N SER A 84 14.18 -6.74 17.38
CA SER A 84 13.05 -7.58 16.96
C SER A 84 13.33 -8.33 15.66
N GLU A 85 14.14 -7.76 14.76
CA GLU A 85 14.59 -8.43 13.54
C GLU A 85 15.59 -9.56 13.83
N LEU A 86 16.32 -9.44 14.95
CA LEU A 86 17.39 -10.37 15.33
C LEU A 86 16.98 -11.44 16.34
N VAL A 87 15.88 -11.27 17.09
CA VAL A 87 15.49 -12.17 18.19
C VAL A 87 15.33 -13.65 17.77
N ALA A 88 14.94 -13.89 16.51
CA ALA A 88 14.85 -15.23 15.95
C ALA A 88 16.23 -15.85 15.62
N SER A 89 17.21 -15.01 15.27
CA SER A 89 18.49 -15.43 14.70
C SER A 89 19.67 -15.31 15.67
N VAL A 90 19.55 -14.51 16.73
CA VAL A 90 20.61 -14.23 17.69
C VAL A 90 20.08 -14.41 19.11
N ARG A 91 20.81 -15.16 19.93
CA ARG A 91 20.46 -15.36 21.34
C ARG A 91 20.93 -14.21 22.22
N THR A 92 22.23 -13.91 22.23
CA THR A 92 22.81 -12.86 23.07
C THR A 92 23.45 -11.78 22.21
N VAL A 93 23.05 -10.53 22.42
CA VAL A 93 23.61 -9.38 21.68
C VAL A 93 24.45 -8.52 22.59
N CYS A 94 25.48 -7.91 22.02
CA CYS A 94 26.11 -6.69 22.52
C CYS A 94 25.83 -5.57 21.51
N LEU A 95 24.89 -4.71 21.87
CA LEU A 95 24.52 -3.52 21.10
C LEU A 95 25.50 -2.40 21.43
N MET A 96 26.13 -1.83 20.40
CA MET A 96 27.15 -0.80 20.52
C MET A 96 26.84 0.39 19.61
N ASP A 97 27.07 1.60 20.10
CA ASP A 97 27.04 2.79 19.25
C ASP A 97 28.22 2.83 18.29
N ALA A 98 28.01 3.45 17.12
CA ALA A 98 29.04 3.55 16.10
C ALA A 98 30.25 4.40 16.55
N ASP A 99 30.12 5.27 17.56
CA ASP A 99 31.18 6.10 18.10
C ASP A 99 31.84 5.53 19.38
N LEU A 100 31.75 4.20 19.55
CA LEU A 100 32.35 3.47 20.66
C LEU A 100 33.32 2.40 20.14
N ILE A 101 34.48 2.26 20.80
CA ILE A 101 35.48 1.22 20.50
C ILE A 101 35.74 0.30 21.70
N LEU A 102 36.05 -0.96 21.41
CA LEU A 102 36.54 -1.93 22.39
C LEU A 102 38.04 -1.76 22.63
N LEU A 103 38.47 -1.97 23.87
CA LEU A 103 39.88 -2.05 24.27
C LEU A 103 40.23 -3.39 24.93
N SER A 104 39.29 -4.33 24.88
CA SER A 104 39.44 -5.69 25.41
C SER A 104 38.35 -6.59 24.83
N ARG A 105 38.54 -7.91 24.96
CA ARG A 105 37.43 -8.85 24.79
C ARG A 105 36.42 -8.67 25.93
N VAL A 106 35.17 -8.98 25.65
CA VAL A 106 34.01 -8.83 26.56
C VAL A 106 33.24 -10.15 26.72
N ASP A 107 33.95 -11.28 26.61
CA ASP A 107 33.33 -12.61 26.77
C ASP A 107 32.71 -12.81 28.16
N ASP A 108 33.34 -12.24 29.19
CA ASP A 108 32.82 -12.15 30.56
C ASP A 108 31.46 -11.45 30.62
N ILE A 109 31.23 -10.44 29.78
CA ILE A 109 29.96 -9.72 29.70
C ILE A 109 28.89 -10.54 28.97
N PHE A 110 29.27 -11.24 27.89
CA PHE A 110 28.35 -12.17 27.23
C PHE A 110 27.91 -13.31 28.16
N GLU A 111 28.83 -13.86 28.95
CA GLU A 111 28.53 -14.91 29.94
C GLU A 111 27.56 -14.44 31.02
N LEU A 112 27.71 -13.21 31.51
CA LEU A 112 26.74 -12.61 32.43
C LEU A 112 25.37 -12.43 31.76
N ALA A 113 25.34 -11.99 30.51
CA ALA A 113 24.09 -11.82 29.75
C ALA A 113 23.35 -13.15 29.56
N GLU A 114 24.08 -14.23 29.29
CA GLU A 114 23.55 -15.58 29.14
C GLU A 114 22.95 -16.14 30.44
N GLN A 115 23.37 -15.62 31.60
CA GLN A 115 22.77 -15.90 32.90
C GLN A 115 21.47 -15.13 33.13
N GLY A 116 21.04 -14.29 32.18
CA GLY A 116 19.84 -13.46 32.24
C GLY A 116 20.08 -12.08 32.86
N LYS A 117 21.32 -11.60 32.90
CA LYS A 117 21.61 -10.22 33.28
C LYS A 117 21.46 -9.28 32.09
N ILE A 118 21.11 -8.04 32.38
CA ILE A 118 21.10 -6.92 31.43
C ILE A 118 22.26 -6.03 31.83
N ILE A 119 23.27 -5.95 30.98
CA ILE A 119 24.55 -5.35 31.34
C ILE A 119 24.78 -4.10 30.52
N SER A 120 25.12 -3.02 31.20
CA SER A 120 25.45 -1.74 30.59
C SER A 120 26.21 -0.88 31.60
N SER A 121 26.89 0.16 31.14
CA SER A 121 27.57 1.10 32.01
C SER A 121 26.60 2.05 32.72
N ARG A 122 26.92 2.36 33.98
CA ARG A 122 26.22 3.39 34.73
C ARG A 122 26.49 4.77 34.11
N ASP A 123 25.46 5.59 34.03
CA ASP A 123 25.50 6.96 33.51
C ASP A 123 25.11 7.93 34.64
N GLY A 124 26.11 8.38 35.41
CA GLY A 124 25.93 9.19 36.61
C GLY A 124 25.66 8.39 37.90
N GLU A 125 25.25 9.06 38.97
CA GLU A 125 25.06 8.45 40.32
C GLU A 125 23.69 7.76 40.51
N GLY A 126 22.97 7.48 39.42
CA GLY A 126 21.61 6.95 39.42
C GLY A 126 20.55 8.04 39.21
N MET A 127 19.33 7.63 38.85
CA MET A 127 18.24 8.54 38.52
C MET A 127 17.02 8.31 39.41
N GLN A 128 16.43 9.41 39.90
CA GLN A 128 15.05 9.42 40.38
C GLN A 128 14.18 9.94 39.24
N PHE A 129 13.25 9.12 38.75
CA PHE A 129 12.39 9.52 37.64
C PHE A 129 11.47 10.68 38.07
N GLY A 130 11.56 11.80 37.35
CA GLY A 130 10.78 13.01 37.62
C GLY A 130 9.34 12.94 37.06
N PRO A 131 8.50 13.96 37.34
CA PRO A 131 7.12 14.05 36.86
C PRO A 131 6.99 13.90 35.33
N GLU A 132 8.00 14.31 34.57
CA GLU A 132 8.03 14.17 33.11
C GLU A 132 7.91 12.71 32.66
N TYR A 133 8.40 11.74 33.43
CA TYR A 133 8.29 10.31 33.12
C TYR A 133 6.89 9.73 33.36
N GLN A 134 5.93 10.52 33.85
CA GLN A 134 4.53 10.11 33.98
C GLN A 134 3.92 9.65 32.64
N VAL A 135 4.44 10.16 31.52
CA VAL A 135 4.03 9.74 30.16
C VAL A 135 4.27 8.25 29.91
N TYR A 136 5.26 7.64 30.57
CA TYR A 136 5.49 6.20 30.54
C TYR A 136 4.60 5.48 31.54
N SER A 137 4.51 5.98 32.77
CA SER A 137 3.54 5.58 33.79
C SER A 137 3.66 6.47 35.02
N PRO A 138 2.55 6.84 35.70
CA PRO A 138 2.59 7.46 37.03
C PRO A 138 3.40 6.66 38.05
N ALA A 139 3.47 5.32 37.91
CA ALA A 139 4.21 4.44 38.82
C ALA A 139 5.75 4.60 38.73
N LEU A 140 6.26 5.28 37.71
CA LEU A 140 7.68 5.60 37.60
C LEU A 140 8.06 6.81 38.44
N VAL A 141 7.16 7.79 38.59
CA VAL A 141 7.48 9.07 39.22
C VAL A 141 7.92 8.83 40.66
N GLY A 142 9.12 9.31 41.00
CA GLY A 142 9.73 9.13 42.31
C GLY A 142 10.50 7.81 42.50
N ARG A 143 10.39 6.85 41.59
CA ARG A 143 11.17 5.60 41.64
C ARG A 143 12.65 5.88 41.39
N ARG A 144 13.51 5.17 42.11
CA ARG A 144 14.97 5.25 42.00
C ARG A 144 15.52 3.96 41.42
N GLN A 145 16.45 4.07 40.48
CA GLN A 145 17.28 2.97 40.00
C GLN A 145 18.60 3.48 39.42
N ASP A 146 19.53 2.56 39.19
CA ASP A 146 20.71 2.85 38.38
C ASP A 146 20.27 3.25 36.96
N TYR A 147 20.75 4.41 36.50
CA TYR A 147 20.53 4.87 35.14
C TYR A 147 21.69 4.39 34.27
N ILE A 148 21.36 3.70 33.18
CA ILE A 148 22.37 3.08 32.30
C ILE A 148 22.46 3.76 30.95
N ASN A 149 23.66 3.69 30.35
CA ASN A 149 23.94 4.23 29.04
C ASN A 149 23.56 3.23 27.92
N SER A 150 22.75 3.62 26.94
CA SER A 150 22.35 2.66 25.88
C SER A 150 23.45 2.41 24.84
N GLY A 151 24.56 3.14 24.86
CA GLY A 151 25.63 3.04 23.86
C GLY A 151 26.48 1.78 23.96
N PHE A 152 26.45 1.10 25.11
CA PHE A 152 26.98 -0.26 25.27
C PHE A 152 25.97 -1.07 26.11
N LEU A 153 25.28 -2.01 25.46
CA LEU A 153 24.17 -2.73 26.08
C LEU A 153 24.19 -4.21 25.67
N THR A 154 24.35 -5.11 26.64
CA THR A 154 24.48 -6.55 26.40
C THR A 154 23.43 -7.32 27.19
N PHE A 155 22.65 -8.18 26.52
CA PHE A 155 21.67 -9.06 27.16
C PHE A 155 21.22 -10.21 26.24
N ASP A 156 20.62 -11.25 26.83
CA ASP A 156 19.98 -12.34 26.09
C ASP A 156 18.59 -11.91 25.59
N LEU A 157 18.43 -11.84 24.26
CA LEU A 157 17.23 -11.35 23.59
C LEU A 157 16.00 -12.21 23.88
N ARG A 158 16.19 -13.52 24.11
CA ARG A 158 15.08 -14.45 24.33
C ARG A 158 14.64 -14.44 25.78
N ARG A 159 15.57 -14.30 26.73
CA ARG A 159 15.25 -14.15 28.15
C ARG A 159 14.57 -12.81 28.45
N HIS A 160 14.89 -11.79 27.68
CA HIS A 160 14.30 -10.46 27.79
C HIS A 160 13.51 -10.06 26.54
N TRP A 161 12.82 -11.02 25.92
CA TRP A 161 12.05 -10.80 24.70
C TRP A 161 10.95 -9.76 24.89
N ASP A 162 10.43 -9.65 26.11
CA ASP A 162 9.45 -8.66 26.53
C ASP A 162 10.03 -7.24 26.46
N LEU A 163 11.27 -7.05 26.92
CA LEU A 163 11.98 -5.80 26.80
C LEU A 163 12.31 -5.47 25.34
N VAL A 164 12.71 -6.47 24.54
CA VAL A 164 12.92 -6.33 23.09
C VAL A 164 11.64 -5.87 22.40
N ALA A 165 10.53 -6.58 22.61
CA ALA A 165 9.25 -6.29 21.98
C ALA A 165 8.75 -4.89 22.33
N LEU A 166 8.85 -4.50 23.60
CA LEU A 166 8.42 -3.18 24.06
C LEU A 166 9.33 -2.05 23.54
N TRP A 167 10.64 -2.23 23.55
CA TRP A 167 11.56 -1.22 23.05
C TRP A 167 11.44 -1.04 21.53
N SER A 168 11.26 -2.13 20.78
CA SER A 168 10.97 -2.07 19.34
C SER A 168 9.57 -1.46 19.07
N PHE A 169 8.57 -1.75 19.91
CA PHE A 169 7.24 -1.14 19.78
C PHE A 169 7.27 0.37 19.97
N THR A 170 8.00 0.86 20.99
CA THR A 170 8.10 2.30 21.29
C THR A 170 8.73 3.09 20.15
N ALA A 171 9.60 2.48 19.34
CA ALA A 171 10.22 3.13 18.18
C ALA A 171 9.20 3.65 17.14
N ARG A 172 7.97 3.13 17.14
CA ARG A 172 6.88 3.60 16.24
C ARG A 172 6.23 4.90 16.70
N PHE A 173 6.46 5.30 17.96
CA PHE A 173 5.76 6.40 18.62
C PHE A 173 6.71 7.41 19.27
N ALA A 174 7.98 7.03 19.44
CA ALA A 174 9.01 7.81 20.10
C ALA A 174 10.06 8.30 19.08
N GLY A 175 9.66 9.22 18.21
CA GLY A 175 10.62 9.95 17.39
C GLY A 175 11.46 10.89 18.25
N TYR A 176 12.79 10.85 18.15
CA TYR A 176 13.63 11.80 18.90
C TYR A 176 13.40 13.23 18.43
N SER A 177 13.09 14.10 19.38
CA SER A 177 13.13 15.54 19.23
C SER A 177 13.44 16.10 20.62
N PRO A 178 14.44 17.00 20.78
CA PRO A 178 14.82 17.55 22.09
C PRO A 178 13.61 18.20 22.78
N GLY A 179 12.93 17.46 23.64
CA GLY A 179 11.73 17.88 24.37
C GLY A 179 10.40 17.87 23.59
N LYS A 180 10.31 17.35 22.35
CA LYS A 180 9.07 17.42 21.53
C LYS A 180 8.90 16.24 20.55
N GLY A 181 8.91 15.00 21.04
CA GLY A 181 8.65 13.81 20.21
C GLY A 181 7.24 13.82 19.58
N TRP A 182 7.09 13.17 18.42
CA TRP A 182 5.82 13.07 17.69
C TRP A 182 5.40 11.59 17.57
N PRO A 183 4.11 11.22 17.80
CA PRO A 183 3.03 12.02 18.37
C PRO A 183 3.12 12.20 19.90
N PHE A 184 4.07 11.54 20.58
CA PHE A 184 4.26 11.62 22.03
C PHE A 184 5.67 12.10 22.40
N ALA A 185 5.78 13.03 23.36
CA ALA A 185 7.06 13.51 23.87
C ALA A 185 7.56 12.62 25.01
N PHE A 186 8.50 11.73 24.72
CA PHE A 186 9.11 10.82 25.70
C PHE A 186 10.40 11.43 26.29
N PRO A 187 10.49 11.62 27.63
CA PRO A 187 11.67 12.19 28.29
C PRO A 187 12.83 11.18 28.41
N GLY A 188 14.07 11.69 28.53
CA GLY A 188 15.23 10.87 28.90
C GLY A 188 16.28 10.61 27.83
N HIS A 189 16.43 11.48 26.82
CA HIS A 189 17.45 11.34 25.77
C HIS A 189 17.22 10.19 24.77
N GLY A 190 16.03 10.12 24.15
CA GLY A 190 15.79 9.20 23.03
C GLY A 190 15.71 7.73 23.47
N ASP A 191 16.45 6.85 22.78
CA ASP A 191 16.43 5.40 23.00
C ASP A 191 16.84 5.01 24.42
N GLN A 192 17.82 5.72 25.03
CA GLN A 192 18.31 5.45 26.38
C GLN A 192 17.25 5.68 27.46
N GLY A 193 16.52 6.80 27.36
CA GLY A 193 15.46 7.16 28.32
C GLY A 193 14.31 6.17 28.29
N VAL A 194 13.89 5.81 27.08
CA VAL A 194 12.87 4.79 26.86
C VAL A 194 13.33 3.45 27.45
N PHE A 195 14.58 3.02 27.19
CA PHE A 195 15.09 1.76 27.71
C PHE A 195 15.11 1.71 29.25
N ASN A 196 15.60 2.78 29.90
CA ASN A 196 15.64 2.87 31.36
C ASN A 196 14.23 2.89 31.97
N ALA A 197 13.28 3.61 31.36
CA ALA A 197 11.88 3.62 31.78
C ALA A 197 11.25 2.23 31.64
N LEU A 198 11.49 1.52 30.54
CA LEU A 198 10.98 0.16 30.32
C LEU A 198 11.58 -0.84 31.32
N LEU A 199 12.87 -0.75 31.64
CA LEU A 199 13.50 -1.58 32.68
C LEU A 199 12.80 -1.41 34.03
N ALA A 200 12.53 -0.17 34.43
CA ALA A 200 11.84 0.14 35.67
C ALA A 200 10.41 -0.41 35.66
N LEU A 201 9.65 -0.15 34.59
CA LEU A 201 8.26 -0.60 34.45
C LEU A 201 8.11 -2.13 34.47
N GLN A 202 9.00 -2.83 33.78
CA GLN A 202 9.05 -4.29 33.75
C GLN A 202 9.66 -4.90 35.01
N GLN A 203 9.94 -4.08 36.03
CA GLN A 203 10.55 -4.48 37.30
C GLN A 203 11.84 -5.28 37.11
N LYS A 204 12.63 -4.94 36.07
CA LYS A 204 13.85 -5.66 35.71
C LYS A 204 15.10 -5.20 36.45
N SER A 205 14.95 -4.38 37.49
CA SER A 205 16.06 -3.85 38.28
C SER A 205 16.97 -4.95 38.86
N ASP A 206 16.42 -6.14 39.20
CA ASP A 206 17.20 -7.27 39.73
C ASP A 206 18.03 -8.00 38.65
N PHE A 207 17.65 -7.85 37.38
CA PHE A 207 18.40 -8.38 36.24
C PHE A 207 19.48 -7.39 35.79
N LEU A 208 19.38 -6.13 36.18
CA LEU A 208 20.34 -5.09 35.81
C LEU A 208 21.70 -5.33 36.48
N HIS A 209 22.76 -5.22 35.69
CA HIS A 209 24.14 -5.22 36.16
C HIS A 209 24.84 -3.97 35.62
N ALA A 210 24.85 -2.90 36.42
CA ALA A 210 25.45 -1.63 36.06
C ALA A 210 26.97 -1.69 36.23
N LEU A 211 27.70 -1.58 35.11
CA LEU A 211 29.16 -1.57 35.09
C LEU A 211 29.71 -0.21 35.55
N PRO A 212 30.90 -0.16 36.18
CA PRO A 212 31.50 1.08 36.64
C PRO A 212 31.74 2.06 35.49
N GLU A 213 31.26 3.30 35.64
CA GLU A 213 31.43 4.36 34.65
C GLU A 213 32.91 4.52 34.28
N SER A 214 33.81 4.57 35.26
CA SER A 214 35.23 4.83 35.06
C SER A 214 36.00 3.84 34.17
N THR A 215 35.42 2.67 33.84
CA THR A 215 36.03 1.67 32.96
C THR A 215 35.20 1.34 31.71
N TRP A 216 33.90 1.69 31.71
CA TRP A 216 32.94 1.30 30.66
C TRP A 216 32.14 2.46 30.05
N CYS A 217 32.25 3.69 30.55
CA CYS A 217 31.62 4.87 29.97
C CYS A 217 32.39 6.13 30.35
N ASN A 218 32.91 6.87 29.37
CA ASN A 218 33.78 8.02 29.66
C ASN A 218 33.04 9.36 29.51
N SER A 219 31.71 9.33 29.37
CA SER A 219 30.87 10.45 28.98
C SER A 219 30.87 11.62 29.97
N ALA A 220 30.83 11.37 31.29
CA ALA A 220 30.99 12.43 32.28
C ALA A 220 32.47 12.80 32.50
N GLY A 221 33.38 11.81 32.39
CA GLY A 221 34.82 12.01 32.57
C GLY A 221 35.45 13.01 31.60
N TRP A 222 34.95 13.10 30.35
CA TRP A 222 35.42 14.11 29.39
C TRP A 222 35.10 15.55 29.84
N LYS A 223 33.93 15.77 30.44
CA LYS A 223 33.50 17.09 30.95
C LYS A 223 34.33 17.54 32.16
N GLU A 224 34.90 16.60 32.89
CA GLU A 224 35.78 16.84 34.04
C GLU A 224 37.27 16.90 33.66
N GLY A 225 37.60 16.89 32.36
CA GLY A 225 38.98 17.03 31.86
C GLY A 225 39.87 15.82 32.14
N ARG A 226 39.28 14.64 32.39
CA ARG A 226 40.02 13.42 32.70
C ARG A 226 40.69 12.84 31.43
N LYS A 227 41.91 12.34 31.59
CA LYS A 227 42.77 11.88 30.47
C LYS A 227 42.91 10.37 30.44
N VAL A 228 43.11 9.83 29.25
CA VAL A 228 43.50 8.43 29.04
C VAL A 228 44.92 8.33 28.49
N ARG A 229 45.61 7.25 28.83
CA ARG A 229 46.97 6.97 28.35
C ARG A 229 47.10 5.52 27.88
N VAL A 230 47.68 5.34 26.71
CA VAL A 230 48.06 4.02 26.18
C VAL A 230 49.33 3.57 26.93
N THR A 231 49.23 2.47 27.67
CA THR A 231 50.38 1.92 28.43
C THR A 231 51.12 0.84 27.66
N HIS A 232 50.42 0.12 26.78
CA HIS A 232 50.98 -0.98 26.01
C HIS A 232 50.21 -1.17 24.70
N GLN A 233 50.90 -1.60 23.65
CA GLN A 233 50.31 -1.94 22.36
C GLN A 233 50.93 -3.24 21.85
N GLU A 234 50.09 -4.22 21.53
CA GLU A 234 50.49 -5.52 20.98
C GLU A 234 49.75 -5.74 19.65
N GLY A 235 50.47 -5.57 18.53
CA GLY A 235 49.86 -5.51 17.22
C GLY A 235 48.77 -4.42 17.15
N ASN A 236 47.54 -4.86 16.88
CA ASN A 236 46.35 -4.00 16.81
C ASN A 236 45.63 -3.81 18.15
N ARG A 237 46.08 -4.46 19.23
CA ARG A 237 45.45 -4.39 20.55
C ARG A 237 46.12 -3.33 21.42
N LEU A 238 45.30 -2.53 22.09
CA LEU A 238 45.76 -1.48 23.00
C LEU A 238 45.42 -1.84 24.45
N SER A 239 46.32 -1.49 25.37
CA SER A 239 46.02 -1.39 26.80
C SER A 239 46.03 0.08 27.19
N VAL A 240 44.92 0.54 27.72
CA VAL A 240 44.69 1.95 28.03
C VAL A 240 44.29 2.06 29.49
N ILE A 241 44.84 3.05 30.18
CA ILE A 241 44.45 3.39 31.56
C ILE A 241 43.91 4.80 31.62
N HIS A 242 43.12 5.06 32.66
CA HIS A 242 42.63 6.39 32.99
C HIS A 242 43.54 7.05 34.05
N GLU A 243 44.03 8.26 33.79
CA GLU A 243 45.17 8.86 34.53
C GLU A 243 44.88 9.32 35.97
N PRO A 244 43.64 9.67 36.38
CA PRO A 244 43.35 9.93 37.79
C PRO A 244 43.32 8.68 38.70
N GLY A 245 43.27 7.45 38.16
CA GLY A 245 43.05 6.22 38.95
C GLY A 245 43.80 4.96 38.51
N GLY A 246 44.50 4.98 37.37
CA GLY A 246 45.22 3.82 36.84
C GLY A 246 44.34 2.67 36.34
N GLU A 247 43.02 2.85 36.36
CA GLU A 247 42.04 1.82 36.00
C GLU A 247 42.11 1.49 34.51
N LYS A 248 42.14 0.19 34.20
CA LYS A 248 42.21 -0.29 32.82
C LYS A 248 40.86 -0.09 32.12
N GLN A 249 40.89 0.64 31.01
CA GLN A 249 39.72 0.91 30.19
C GLN A 249 39.33 -0.34 29.39
N ARG A 250 38.04 -0.68 29.39
CA ARG A 250 37.49 -1.81 28.62
C ARG A 250 36.88 -1.35 27.30
N VAL A 251 36.31 -0.14 27.29
CA VAL A 251 35.78 0.55 26.09
C VAL A 251 36.10 2.05 26.13
N LEU A 252 36.02 2.73 24.99
CA LEU A 252 36.02 4.20 24.90
C LEU A 252 34.83 4.67 24.09
N HIS A 253 34.10 5.66 24.60
CA HIS A 253 32.89 6.21 23.97
C HIS A 253 33.10 7.70 23.66
N SER A 254 32.97 8.08 22.38
CA SER A 254 33.06 9.48 21.90
C SER A 254 31.70 10.21 22.03
N SER A 255 31.08 10.12 23.21
CA SER A 255 29.81 10.79 23.49
C SER A 255 29.96 12.32 23.48
N GLY A 256 29.06 13.02 22.79
CA GLY A 256 29.16 14.47 22.55
C GLY A 256 29.68 14.79 21.14
N PRO A 257 30.58 15.78 20.96
CA PRO A 257 31.22 16.06 19.68
C PRO A 257 31.94 14.82 19.15
N LYS A 258 31.78 14.51 17.87
CA LYS A 258 32.27 13.25 17.30
C LYS A 258 33.75 13.33 16.98
N TRP A 259 34.55 12.37 17.44
CA TRP A 259 36.01 12.40 17.33
C TRP A 259 36.56 12.61 15.90
N TRP A 260 35.78 12.26 14.87
CA TRP A 260 36.14 12.44 13.46
C TRP A 260 35.79 13.81 12.87
N THR A 261 35.11 14.67 13.62
CA THR A 261 34.78 16.05 13.23
C THR A 261 35.85 17.02 13.75
N ASP A 262 35.97 18.20 13.14
CA ASP A 262 36.93 19.22 13.57
C ASP A 262 36.69 19.68 15.02
N GLU A 263 35.42 19.84 15.40
CA GLU A 263 35.00 20.14 16.77
C GLU A 263 35.43 19.03 17.74
N GLY A 264 35.16 17.76 17.41
CA GLY A 264 35.55 16.63 18.25
C GLY A 264 37.06 16.42 18.35
N ARG A 265 37.81 16.59 17.25
CA ARG A 265 39.27 16.55 17.30
C ARG A 265 39.83 17.64 18.20
N THR A 266 39.26 18.84 18.16
CA THR A 266 39.64 19.94 19.05
C THR A 266 39.31 19.63 20.51
N PHE A 267 38.12 19.12 20.77
CA PHE A 267 37.66 18.73 22.11
C PHE A 267 38.57 17.66 22.73
N PHE A 268 38.85 16.57 21.99
CA PHE A 268 39.65 15.45 22.48
C PHE A 268 41.16 15.67 22.41
N ALA A 269 41.66 16.75 21.78
CA ALA A 269 43.10 17.06 21.74
C ALA A 269 43.71 17.21 23.14
N SER A 270 42.90 17.62 24.13
CA SER A 270 43.32 17.78 25.52
C SER A 270 43.11 16.53 26.40
N ALA A 271 42.45 15.50 25.88
CA ALA A 271 41.99 14.33 26.63
C ALA A 271 43.01 13.16 26.69
N GLY A 272 44.28 13.42 26.35
CA GLY A 272 45.34 12.40 26.30
C GLY A 272 45.30 11.58 25.01
N ASP A 273 45.41 10.26 25.10
CA ASP A 273 45.52 9.35 23.95
C ASP A 273 44.16 8.96 23.31
N VAL A 274 43.06 9.67 23.58
CA VAL A 274 41.72 9.32 23.03
C VAL A 274 41.73 9.25 21.51
N LEU A 275 42.17 10.33 20.86
CA LEU A 275 42.26 10.40 19.41
C LEU A 275 43.20 9.32 18.86
N ARG A 276 44.31 9.06 19.56
CA ARG A 276 45.25 8.00 19.19
C ARG A 276 44.57 6.63 19.20
N CYS A 277 43.72 6.33 20.17
CA CYS A 277 42.98 5.08 20.24
C CYS A 277 41.98 4.94 19.08
N PHE A 278 41.15 5.95 18.83
CA PHE A 278 40.19 5.92 17.72
C PHE A 278 40.86 5.88 16.34
N ASP A 279 41.89 6.70 16.12
CA ASP A 279 42.68 6.69 14.88
C ASP A 279 43.38 5.33 14.70
N ALA A 280 43.90 4.70 15.78
CA ALA A 280 44.50 3.38 15.69
C ALA A 280 43.47 2.30 15.30
N MET A 281 42.28 2.30 15.88
CA MET A 281 41.23 1.34 15.53
C MET A 281 40.70 1.56 14.12
N ARG A 282 40.51 2.82 13.70
CA ARG A 282 40.14 3.13 12.32
C ARG A 282 41.21 2.69 11.32
N LYS A 283 42.49 2.86 11.62
CA LYS A 283 43.60 2.40 10.76
C LYS A 283 43.61 0.88 10.53
N ILE A 284 43.08 0.09 11.45
CA ILE A 284 42.91 -1.37 11.22
C ILE A 284 41.96 -1.63 10.04
N THR A 285 40.99 -0.74 9.86
CA THR A 285 40.03 -0.79 8.75
C THR A 285 40.57 -0.19 7.46
N GLU A 286 41.72 0.50 7.54
CA GLU A 286 42.42 1.03 6.38
C GLU A 286 43.31 -0.08 5.78
N PRO A 287 43.33 -0.27 4.46
CA PRO A 287 44.16 -1.30 3.83
C PRO A 287 45.66 -1.07 4.11
N THR A 288 46.33 -2.01 4.80
CA THR A 288 47.79 -1.94 5.02
C THR A 288 48.56 -2.00 3.70
N MET A 289 49.20 -0.89 3.33
CA MET A 289 50.17 -0.83 2.23
C MET A 289 51.55 -1.33 2.68
N GLY A 290 51.90 -2.57 2.32
CA GLY A 290 53.26 -3.08 2.38
C GLY A 290 54.12 -2.53 1.24
N SER A 291 55.26 -1.94 1.59
CA SER A 291 56.16 -1.17 0.74
C SER A 291 56.97 -2.03 -0.25
N ASN A 292 56.71 -1.87 -1.54
CA ASN A 292 57.76 -1.78 -2.53
C ASN A 292 57.40 -0.63 -3.46
N LYS A 293 58.38 0.22 -3.79
CA LYS A 293 58.26 1.35 -4.73
C LYS A 293 58.12 0.84 -6.17
N ASN A 294 57.02 0.13 -6.41
CA ASN A 294 56.28 0.13 -7.66
C ASN A 294 55.03 0.96 -7.38
N LEU A 295 55.10 2.26 -7.70
CA LEU A 295 53.90 2.91 -8.19
C LEU A 295 53.60 2.23 -9.52
N GLY A 296 52.55 1.44 -9.51
CA GLY A 296 51.99 0.91 -10.74
C GLY A 296 51.08 -0.21 -10.37
N ILE A 297 49.77 0.02 -10.58
CA ILE A 297 48.92 -1.01 -11.15
C ILE A 297 48.49 -2.00 -10.02
N ASN A 298 47.22 -2.10 -9.64
CA ASN A 298 46.31 -3.21 -9.99
C ASN A 298 46.98 -4.35 -10.83
N SER A 299 46.32 -5.35 -11.42
CA SER A 299 46.52 -5.36 -12.88
C SER A 299 45.68 -4.18 -13.35
N PRO A 300 46.10 -3.23 -14.21
CA PRO A 300 45.53 -1.86 -14.27
C PRO A 300 43.99 -1.85 -14.12
N GLU A 301 43.37 -2.86 -14.71
CA GLU A 301 42.08 -3.52 -14.45
C GLU A 301 41.43 -3.47 -13.03
N GLU A 302 42.01 -3.87 -11.88
CA GLU A 302 41.19 -4.10 -10.66
C GLU A 302 40.81 -2.87 -9.79
N ARG A 303 41.70 -1.95 -9.37
CA ARG A 303 41.27 -0.59 -8.88
C ARG A 303 40.77 0.32 -10.01
N SER A 304 40.77 -0.12 -11.28
CA SER A 304 40.04 0.55 -12.35
C SER A 304 38.69 -0.10 -12.63
N LYS A 305 38.29 -1.16 -11.90
CA LYS A 305 37.00 -1.78 -12.12
C LYS A 305 35.91 -0.76 -11.78
N PRO A 306 35.07 -0.40 -12.76
CA PRO A 306 33.94 0.50 -12.57
C PRO A 306 32.96 -0.10 -11.56
N ALA A 307 32.36 0.75 -10.73
CA ALA A 307 31.35 0.34 -9.75
C ALA A 307 30.10 -0.24 -10.44
N LEU A 308 29.80 0.24 -11.64
CA LEU A 308 28.71 -0.20 -12.50
C LEU A 308 29.16 -0.10 -13.95
N SER A 309 29.01 -1.17 -14.74
CA SER A 309 29.19 -1.11 -16.19
C SER A 309 27.83 -0.92 -16.84
N VAL A 310 27.68 0.18 -17.58
CA VAL A 310 26.50 0.52 -18.37
C VAL A 310 26.69 -0.05 -19.77
N CYS A 311 25.89 -1.05 -20.11
CA CYS A 311 25.96 -1.80 -21.35
C CYS A 311 24.91 -1.28 -22.32
N VAL A 312 25.34 -0.80 -23.49
CA VAL A 312 24.47 -0.25 -24.54
C VAL A 312 24.74 -0.94 -25.86
N ALA A 313 23.68 -1.35 -26.57
CA ALA A 313 23.75 -1.82 -27.94
C ALA A 313 23.12 -0.77 -28.86
N ILE A 314 23.77 -0.44 -29.97
CA ILE A 314 23.31 0.64 -30.85
C ILE A 314 23.42 0.29 -32.34
N LYS A 315 22.39 0.71 -33.09
CA LYS A 315 22.40 0.85 -34.54
C LYS A 315 21.59 2.08 -34.91
N ASN A 316 22.25 3.07 -35.52
CA ASN A 316 21.64 4.28 -36.05
C ASN A 316 20.69 4.99 -35.06
N ARG A 317 21.19 5.22 -33.84
CA ARG A 317 20.46 5.87 -32.74
C ARG A 317 21.18 7.10 -32.17
N SER A 318 22.21 7.56 -32.84
CA SER A 318 22.99 8.74 -32.45
C SER A 318 22.28 10.02 -32.85
N LYS A 319 21.89 10.11 -34.12
CA LYS A 319 21.26 11.29 -34.70
C LYS A 319 20.10 10.89 -35.58
N VAL A 320 18.89 11.09 -35.07
CA VAL A 320 17.66 10.71 -35.76
C VAL A 320 17.05 11.94 -36.43
N SER A 321 16.82 11.84 -37.73
CA SER A 321 16.10 12.86 -38.50
C SER A 321 14.60 12.63 -38.41
N VAL A 322 13.86 13.65 -37.97
CA VAL A 322 12.40 13.66 -37.89
C VAL A 322 11.89 14.88 -38.66
N GLY A 323 11.51 14.67 -39.92
CA GLY A 323 11.17 15.78 -40.82
C GLY A 323 12.39 16.67 -41.11
N LEU A 324 12.29 17.96 -40.80
CA LEU A 324 13.39 18.94 -40.91
C LEU A 324 14.24 19.04 -39.64
N GLU A 325 13.81 18.42 -38.54
CA GLU A 325 14.51 18.47 -37.27
C GLU A 325 15.42 17.25 -37.10
N SER A 326 16.53 17.44 -36.38
CA SER A 326 17.45 16.38 -36.04
C SER A 326 17.59 16.28 -34.52
N ARG A 327 17.52 15.06 -33.99
CA ARG A 327 17.58 14.78 -32.54
C ARG A 327 18.77 13.90 -32.19
N GLU A 328 19.52 14.33 -31.19
CA GLU A 328 20.72 13.64 -30.69
C GLU A 328 20.35 12.67 -29.54
N LEU A 329 19.80 11.50 -29.83
CA LEU A 329 19.32 10.59 -28.79
C LEU A 329 20.48 10.03 -27.95
N PHE A 330 21.42 9.31 -28.57
CA PHE A 330 22.54 8.71 -27.84
C PHE A 330 23.54 9.73 -27.25
N PRO A 331 23.89 10.83 -27.94
CA PRO A 331 24.69 11.88 -27.31
C PRO A 331 24.02 12.48 -26.06
N ASN A 332 22.69 12.65 -26.05
CA ASN A 332 21.96 13.09 -24.85
C ASN A 332 21.98 12.03 -23.74
N CYS A 333 21.86 10.74 -24.09
CA CYS A 333 22.03 9.64 -23.14
C CYS A 333 23.40 9.71 -22.46
N ILE A 334 24.48 9.83 -23.25
CA ILE A 334 25.86 9.98 -22.73
C ILE A 334 25.98 11.22 -21.84
N ARG A 335 25.52 12.40 -22.28
CA ARG A 335 25.58 13.62 -21.44
C ARG A 335 24.84 13.44 -20.10
N SER A 336 23.69 12.76 -20.12
CA SER A 336 22.94 12.47 -18.90
C SER A 336 23.68 11.49 -17.97
N LEU A 337 24.31 10.44 -18.53
CA LEU A 337 25.16 9.50 -17.81
C LEU A 337 26.38 10.17 -17.18
N LEU A 338 27.06 11.04 -17.94
CA LEU A 338 28.20 11.82 -17.44
C LEU A 338 27.78 12.74 -16.30
N SER A 339 26.68 13.48 -16.48
CA SER A 339 26.12 14.35 -15.44
C SER A 339 25.70 13.57 -14.19
N ALA A 340 25.10 12.38 -14.36
CA ALA A 340 24.69 11.51 -13.28
C ALA A 340 25.89 10.91 -12.53
N SER A 341 26.93 10.50 -13.26
CA SER A 341 28.15 9.92 -12.68
C SER A 341 29.01 10.93 -11.92
N ALA A 342 28.87 12.23 -12.22
CA ALA A 342 29.54 13.31 -11.49
C ALA A 342 29.17 13.34 -9.99
N GLY A 343 28.05 12.71 -9.60
CA GLY A 343 27.64 12.51 -8.20
C GLY A 343 28.52 11.54 -7.39
N GLY A 344 29.52 10.90 -8.02
CA GLY A 344 30.58 10.14 -7.33
C GLY A 344 30.59 8.63 -7.61
N LEU A 345 29.55 8.09 -8.26
CA LEU A 345 29.54 6.69 -8.68
C LEU A 345 30.38 6.49 -9.94
N LYS A 346 31.51 5.79 -9.83
CA LYS A 346 32.39 5.49 -10.96
C LYS A 346 31.73 4.47 -11.90
N ILE A 347 31.28 4.91 -13.06
CA ILE A 347 30.73 4.03 -14.09
C ILE A 347 31.75 3.71 -15.19
N GLU A 348 31.48 2.65 -15.93
CA GLU A 348 32.05 2.42 -17.26
C GLU A 348 30.92 2.38 -18.29
N LEU A 349 31.17 2.94 -19.46
CA LEU A 349 30.26 2.81 -20.59
C LEU A 349 30.80 1.81 -21.61
N VAL A 350 30.09 0.70 -21.82
CA VAL A 350 30.44 -0.32 -22.82
C VAL A 350 29.40 -0.29 -23.93
N VAL A 351 29.81 0.20 -25.09
CA VAL A 351 28.92 0.40 -26.25
C VAL A 351 29.29 -0.58 -27.34
N VAL A 352 28.29 -1.33 -27.80
CA VAL A 352 28.42 -2.22 -28.95
C VAL A 352 27.66 -1.62 -30.13
N ASP A 353 28.39 -1.20 -31.14
CA ASP A 353 27.88 -0.58 -32.36
C ASP A 353 27.78 -1.59 -33.50
N PHE A 354 26.64 -1.63 -34.18
CA PHE A 354 26.44 -2.46 -35.38
C PHE A 354 26.71 -1.66 -36.67
N GLN A 355 27.81 -0.90 -36.70
CA GLN A 355 28.23 -0.03 -37.80
C GLN A 355 27.25 1.12 -38.06
N SER A 356 26.99 1.95 -37.06
CA SER A 356 26.08 3.08 -37.22
C SER A 356 26.64 4.10 -38.22
N ASP A 357 25.79 4.57 -39.14
CA ASP A 357 26.12 5.53 -40.20
C ASP A 357 25.32 6.85 -40.11
N ASP A 358 24.40 6.94 -39.15
CA ASP A 358 23.64 8.16 -38.86
C ASP A 358 24.51 9.28 -38.28
N TRP A 359 25.47 8.92 -37.43
CA TRP A 359 26.58 9.73 -36.99
C TRP A 359 27.68 8.79 -36.47
N PRO A 360 28.71 8.49 -37.27
CA PRO A 360 29.69 7.43 -36.96
C PRO A 360 30.33 7.60 -35.58
N LEU A 361 30.13 6.62 -34.69
CA LEU A 361 30.56 6.72 -33.28
C LEU A 361 32.07 6.89 -33.15
N GLU A 362 32.86 6.32 -34.06
CA GLU A 362 34.33 6.43 -34.09
C GLU A 362 34.81 7.88 -34.18
N GLU A 363 33.99 8.81 -34.70
CA GLU A 363 34.36 10.22 -34.88
C GLU A 363 34.16 11.07 -33.62
N TRP A 364 33.21 10.71 -32.75
CA TRP A 364 32.73 11.62 -31.69
C TRP A 364 32.59 10.98 -30.31
N PHE A 365 32.43 9.66 -30.21
CA PHE A 365 32.09 8.97 -28.96
C PHE A 365 33.13 9.22 -27.86
N SER A 366 34.40 8.91 -28.13
CA SER A 366 35.48 9.07 -27.15
C SER A 366 35.69 10.53 -26.72
N ASN A 367 35.49 11.48 -27.64
CA ASN A 367 35.57 12.91 -27.33
C ASN A 367 34.44 13.36 -26.40
N LEU A 368 33.22 12.85 -26.59
CA LEU A 368 32.09 13.20 -25.74
C LEU A 368 32.18 12.55 -24.34
N VAL A 369 32.61 11.29 -24.27
CA VAL A 369 32.71 10.56 -23.00
C VAL A 369 33.84 11.09 -22.11
N GLY A 370 34.94 11.57 -22.72
CA GLY A 370 36.07 12.15 -22.00
C GLY A 370 36.76 11.14 -21.08
N ASP A 371 37.00 11.54 -19.83
CA ASP A 371 37.78 10.75 -18.86
C ASP A 371 37.01 9.57 -18.24
N VAL A 372 35.71 9.44 -18.52
CA VAL A 372 34.93 8.29 -18.04
C VAL A 372 35.37 7.04 -18.78
N ALA A 373 35.59 5.96 -18.02
CA ALA A 373 36.10 4.72 -18.58
C ALA A 373 35.10 4.15 -19.60
N HIS A 374 35.56 3.85 -20.82
CA HIS A 374 34.65 3.42 -21.88
C HIS A 374 35.26 2.40 -22.83
N GLN A 375 34.40 1.68 -23.53
CA GLN A 375 34.74 0.77 -24.61
C GLN A 375 33.73 0.95 -25.75
N LEU A 376 34.24 0.98 -26.99
CA LEU A 376 33.43 0.96 -28.21
C LEU A 376 33.82 -0.30 -28.99
N ILE A 377 32.85 -1.19 -29.21
CA ILE A 377 33.05 -2.47 -29.92
C ILE A 377 32.16 -2.46 -31.16
N THR A 378 32.76 -2.64 -32.33
CA THR A 378 32.01 -2.66 -33.60
C THR A 378 31.76 -4.09 -34.05
N LEU A 379 30.49 -4.47 -34.22
CA LEU A 379 30.07 -5.76 -34.77
C LEU A 379 29.67 -5.64 -36.24
N ARG A 380 30.22 -6.51 -37.08
CA ARG A 380 29.94 -6.58 -38.53
C ARG A 380 28.96 -7.72 -38.84
N GLU A 381 27.81 -7.68 -38.19
CA GLU A 381 26.74 -8.67 -38.34
C GLU A 381 25.36 -7.98 -38.29
N PRO A 382 24.27 -8.67 -38.64
CA PRO A 382 22.92 -8.11 -38.51
C PRO A 382 22.62 -7.65 -37.08
N PHE A 383 21.89 -6.54 -36.93
CA PHE A 383 21.55 -6.00 -35.63
C PHE A 383 20.73 -7.00 -34.80
N SER A 384 21.22 -7.24 -33.58
CA SER A 384 20.48 -7.90 -32.52
C SER A 384 20.81 -7.19 -31.22
N ARG A 385 19.79 -6.65 -30.55
CA ARG A 385 19.99 -5.96 -29.27
C ARG A 385 20.54 -6.88 -28.20
N GLY A 386 19.95 -8.08 -28.05
CA GLY A 386 20.43 -9.09 -27.11
C GLY A 386 21.89 -9.48 -27.37
N ARG A 387 22.26 -9.68 -28.65
CA ARG A 387 23.65 -9.93 -29.04
C ARG A 387 24.59 -8.81 -28.62
N GLY A 388 24.21 -7.56 -28.93
CA GLY A 388 25.00 -6.39 -28.57
C GLY A 388 25.16 -6.25 -27.06
N LEU A 389 24.08 -6.42 -26.30
CA LEU A 389 24.10 -6.33 -24.84
C LEU A 389 24.89 -7.47 -24.19
N ASN A 390 24.84 -8.69 -24.73
CA ASN A 390 25.64 -9.81 -24.24
C ASN A 390 27.14 -9.61 -24.51
N VAL A 391 27.50 -9.08 -25.68
CA VAL A 391 28.89 -8.71 -26.00
C VAL A 391 29.35 -7.57 -25.07
N ALA A 392 28.51 -6.57 -24.84
CA ALA A 392 28.79 -5.48 -23.92
C ALA A 392 28.98 -5.97 -22.48
N ALA A 393 28.08 -6.84 -21.98
CA ALA A 393 28.20 -7.45 -20.65
C ALA A 393 29.43 -8.35 -20.53
N SER A 394 29.78 -9.09 -21.59
CA SER A 394 30.99 -9.91 -21.62
C SER A 394 32.26 -9.06 -21.54
N ALA A 395 32.29 -7.91 -22.23
CA ALA A 395 33.41 -6.97 -22.23
C ALA A 395 33.43 -6.02 -21.02
N ALA A 396 32.31 -5.90 -20.30
CA ALA A 396 32.21 -5.07 -19.11
C ALA A 396 33.25 -5.47 -18.06
N ARG A 397 33.83 -4.47 -17.39
CA ARG A 397 34.79 -4.69 -16.31
C ARG A 397 34.11 -4.85 -14.95
N SER A 398 32.91 -4.29 -14.74
CA SER A 398 32.17 -4.48 -13.49
C SER A 398 31.45 -5.82 -13.46
N ASP A 399 31.27 -6.38 -12.28
CA ASP A 399 30.35 -7.51 -12.04
C ASP A 399 28.91 -7.03 -11.84
N ARG A 400 28.68 -5.71 -11.80
CA ARG A 400 27.36 -5.09 -11.72
C ARG A 400 27.05 -4.48 -13.08
N LEU A 401 26.00 -4.97 -13.72
CA LEU A 401 25.63 -4.61 -15.08
C LEU A 401 24.34 -3.77 -15.05
N LEU A 402 24.34 -2.64 -15.76
CA LEU A 402 23.12 -1.91 -16.11
C LEU A 402 22.95 -1.98 -17.63
N PHE A 403 21.93 -2.70 -18.08
CA PHE A 403 21.54 -2.75 -19.48
C PHE A 403 20.65 -1.55 -19.79
N LEU A 404 21.09 -0.71 -20.72
CA LEU A 404 20.49 0.59 -20.99
C LEU A 404 20.28 0.80 -22.51
N ASP A 405 19.11 1.27 -22.89
CA ASP A 405 18.82 1.66 -24.26
C ASP A 405 19.49 3.01 -24.63
N ALA A 406 19.84 3.19 -25.91
CA ALA A 406 20.56 4.37 -26.40
C ALA A 406 19.74 5.67 -26.33
N ASP A 407 18.42 5.59 -26.16
CA ASP A 407 17.47 6.70 -26.08
C ASP A 407 17.04 7.03 -24.64
N MET A 408 17.74 6.51 -23.63
CA MET A 408 17.46 6.84 -22.23
C MET A 408 18.11 8.14 -21.76
N LEU A 409 17.47 8.81 -20.80
CA LEU A 409 18.02 9.87 -19.96
C LEU A 409 18.04 9.38 -18.52
N VAL A 410 19.18 9.59 -17.86
CA VAL A 410 19.38 9.17 -16.46
C VAL A 410 19.86 10.34 -15.62
N ASP A 411 19.47 10.36 -14.36
CA ASP A 411 20.10 11.20 -13.33
C ASP A 411 20.89 10.34 -12.31
N SER A 412 21.51 11.00 -11.33
CA SER A 412 22.32 10.31 -10.32
C SER A 412 21.53 9.27 -9.53
N SER A 413 20.24 9.54 -9.26
CA SER A 413 19.38 8.63 -8.50
C SER A 413 19.18 7.29 -9.21
N VAL A 414 19.16 7.28 -10.55
CA VAL A 414 19.04 6.05 -11.35
C VAL A 414 20.29 5.20 -11.22
N LEU A 415 21.48 5.80 -11.36
CA LEU A 415 22.74 5.07 -11.28
C LEU A 415 23.01 4.55 -9.87
N GLU A 416 22.74 5.38 -8.86
CA GLU A 416 22.82 5.01 -7.45
C GLU A 416 21.86 3.86 -7.15
N ARG A 417 20.61 3.95 -7.61
CA ARG A 417 19.60 2.93 -7.37
C ARG A 417 19.93 1.61 -8.08
N ALA A 418 20.40 1.66 -9.33
CA ALA A 418 20.88 0.48 -10.04
C ALA A 418 21.99 -0.21 -9.26
N TYR A 419 22.99 0.56 -8.81
CA TYR A 419 24.09 0.04 -8.00
C TYR A 419 23.59 -0.56 -6.68
N GLU A 420 22.74 0.16 -5.93
CA GLU A 420 22.22 -0.28 -4.63
C GLU A 420 21.44 -1.59 -4.71
N VAL A 421 20.53 -1.69 -5.68
CA VAL A 421 19.66 -2.87 -5.83
C VAL A 421 20.51 -4.08 -6.21
N VAL A 422 21.40 -3.95 -7.20
CA VAL A 422 22.30 -5.05 -7.60
C VAL A 422 23.24 -5.42 -6.46
N ASN A 423 23.81 -4.45 -5.76
CA ASN A 423 24.74 -4.68 -4.66
C ASN A 423 24.08 -5.34 -3.44
N SER A 424 22.75 -5.27 -3.35
CA SER A 424 21.93 -5.97 -2.35
C SER A 424 21.56 -7.41 -2.72
N GLY A 425 22.09 -7.92 -3.83
CA GLY A 425 21.80 -9.27 -4.31
C GLY A 425 20.40 -9.40 -4.90
N ARG A 426 19.85 -8.33 -5.46
CA ARG A 426 18.55 -8.32 -6.15
C ARG A 426 18.71 -7.86 -7.58
N VAL A 427 17.68 -8.08 -8.39
CA VAL A 427 17.61 -7.59 -9.78
C VAL A 427 16.77 -6.31 -9.78
N TRP A 428 17.22 -5.28 -10.49
CA TRP A 428 16.46 -4.03 -10.64
C TRP A 428 15.78 -3.96 -12.00
N LEU A 429 14.46 -3.81 -12.00
CA LEU A 429 13.62 -3.74 -13.19
C LEU A 429 12.89 -2.38 -13.22
N PRO A 430 13.61 -1.27 -13.46
CA PRO A 430 13.05 0.08 -13.38
C PRO A 430 11.91 0.32 -14.37
N ILE A 431 10.98 1.18 -13.97
CA ILE A 431 9.93 1.75 -14.82
C ILE A 431 10.32 3.21 -15.12
N CYS A 432 10.61 3.50 -16.39
CA CYS A 432 10.96 4.85 -16.85
C CYS A 432 9.72 5.68 -17.24
N GLU A 433 9.84 7.01 -17.26
CA GLU A 433 8.87 7.91 -17.87
C GLU A 433 9.20 8.08 -19.37
N CYS A 434 8.30 7.64 -20.24
CA CYS A 434 8.36 7.94 -21.67
C CYS A 434 7.86 9.36 -21.90
N VAL A 435 8.64 10.18 -22.61
CA VAL A 435 8.26 11.56 -22.93
C VAL A 435 7.87 11.69 -24.41
N LYS A 436 7.02 12.67 -24.72
CA LYS A 436 6.65 13.07 -26.08
C LYS A 436 7.71 13.96 -26.72
N SER A 437 7.54 14.27 -28.00
CA SER A 437 8.47 15.10 -28.77
C SER A 437 8.68 16.51 -28.17
N ASP A 438 7.68 17.01 -27.44
CA ASP A 438 7.69 18.29 -26.72
C ASP A 438 8.19 18.20 -25.26
N GLY A 439 8.59 17.00 -24.81
CA GLY A 439 9.10 16.75 -23.46
C GLY A 439 8.02 16.50 -22.40
N THR A 440 6.74 16.48 -22.76
CA THR A 440 5.64 16.14 -21.83
C THR A 440 5.53 14.64 -21.59
N PHE A 441 4.99 14.24 -20.44
CA PHE A 441 4.73 12.83 -20.11
C PHE A 441 3.85 12.15 -21.17
N ASP A 442 4.25 10.95 -21.59
CA ASP A 442 3.48 10.09 -22.49
C ASP A 442 2.93 8.88 -21.73
N SER A 443 3.82 8.02 -21.25
CA SER A 443 3.48 6.76 -20.58
C SER A 443 4.60 6.31 -19.64
N TRP A 444 4.34 5.28 -18.84
CA TRP A 444 5.39 4.57 -18.11
C TRP A 444 5.97 3.44 -18.98
N GLY A 445 7.29 3.28 -18.99
CA GLY A 445 8.02 2.34 -19.84
C GLY A 445 8.12 0.91 -19.30
N PHE A 446 8.66 0.02 -20.13
CA PHE A 446 8.56 -1.44 -19.96
C PHE A 446 9.86 -2.09 -19.46
N LEU A 447 10.04 -3.40 -19.63
CA LEU A 447 11.14 -4.22 -19.07
C LEU A 447 12.48 -4.10 -19.84
N GLY A 448 12.61 -3.13 -20.75
CA GLY A 448 13.78 -2.99 -21.62
C GLY A 448 15.09 -2.66 -20.90
N ASN A 449 15.04 -2.07 -19.71
CA ASN A 449 16.22 -1.64 -18.98
C ASN A 449 16.28 -2.39 -17.65
N VAL A 450 17.42 -2.99 -17.32
CA VAL A 450 17.57 -3.87 -16.15
C VAL A 450 18.97 -3.76 -15.58
N ALA A 451 19.07 -3.79 -14.25
CA ALA A 451 20.35 -3.93 -13.57
C ALA A 451 20.42 -5.27 -12.83
N CYS A 452 21.49 -6.02 -13.05
CA CYS A 452 21.72 -7.29 -12.37
C CYS A 452 23.22 -7.56 -12.18
N ASP A 453 23.52 -8.54 -11.35
CA ASP A 453 24.87 -9.03 -11.17
C ASP A 453 25.27 -9.96 -12.34
N ARG A 454 26.54 -9.98 -12.72
CA ARG A 454 27.10 -10.78 -13.81
C ARG A 454 26.84 -12.27 -13.62
N GLU A 455 26.92 -12.78 -12.39
CA GLU A 455 26.61 -14.18 -12.10
C GLU A 455 25.14 -14.48 -12.36
N VAL A 456 24.26 -13.54 -12.04
CA VAL A 456 22.80 -13.66 -12.25
C VAL A 456 22.48 -13.58 -13.73
N TRP A 457 23.11 -12.68 -14.49
CA TRP A 457 23.01 -12.61 -15.95
C TRP A 457 23.47 -13.92 -16.62
N ASN A 458 24.60 -14.48 -16.19
CA ASN A 458 25.09 -15.76 -16.69
C ASN A 458 24.15 -16.92 -16.33
N ALA A 459 23.69 -16.98 -15.08
CA ALA A 459 22.77 -18.02 -14.62
C ALA A 459 21.40 -17.93 -15.31
N ALA A 460 20.96 -16.72 -15.72
CA ALA A 460 19.74 -16.51 -16.49
C ALA A 460 19.87 -16.94 -17.97
N GLY A 461 21.02 -17.48 -18.38
CA GLY A 461 21.26 -17.87 -19.77
C GLY A 461 21.38 -16.68 -20.70
N GLN A 462 21.83 -15.52 -20.18
CA GLN A 462 22.04 -14.27 -20.90
C GLN A 462 20.77 -13.72 -21.59
N ILE A 463 20.89 -12.57 -22.27
CA ILE A 463 19.76 -11.96 -22.97
C ILE A 463 19.53 -12.73 -24.28
N PRO A 464 18.30 -13.13 -24.64
CA PRO A 464 18.03 -13.78 -25.91
C PRO A 464 18.51 -12.95 -27.12
N GLU A 465 19.35 -13.53 -27.96
CA GLU A 465 19.93 -12.87 -29.14
C GLU A 465 18.93 -12.87 -30.33
N PHE A 466 17.88 -12.05 -30.23
CA PHE A 466 16.86 -11.95 -31.27
C PHE A 466 17.30 -11.04 -32.41
N TYR A 467 17.05 -11.48 -33.64
CA TYR A 467 17.15 -10.73 -34.89
C TYR A 467 15.79 -10.21 -35.36
N SER A 468 14.75 -10.36 -34.54
CA SER A 468 13.45 -9.67 -34.60
C SER A 468 13.25 -8.81 -33.36
N TRP A 469 12.60 -7.65 -33.49
CA TRP A 469 12.24 -6.82 -32.35
C TRP A 469 11.12 -7.45 -31.51
N GLY A 470 11.30 -7.53 -30.18
CA GLY A 470 10.24 -7.79 -29.19
C GLY A 470 10.23 -9.21 -28.60
N GLY A 471 10.09 -9.27 -27.26
CA GLY A 471 9.96 -10.51 -26.47
C GLY A 471 11.20 -10.88 -25.66
N GLU A 472 12.38 -10.43 -26.08
CA GLU A 472 13.68 -10.74 -25.45
C GLU A 472 13.79 -10.24 -24.00
N ASP A 473 13.31 -9.02 -23.73
CA ASP A 473 13.39 -8.40 -22.39
C ASP A 473 12.54 -9.12 -21.36
N ASN A 474 11.38 -9.64 -21.79
CA ASN A 474 10.45 -10.33 -20.92
C ASN A 474 11.00 -11.69 -20.49
N LEU A 475 11.50 -12.48 -21.46
CA LEU A 475 12.15 -13.76 -21.17
C LEU A 475 13.35 -13.56 -20.25
N PHE A 476 14.13 -12.51 -20.48
CA PHE A 476 15.29 -12.23 -19.67
C PHE A 476 14.89 -11.79 -18.25
N ALA A 477 13.92 -10.89 -18.10
CA ALA A 477 13.42 -10.46 -16.79
C ALA A 477 12.80 -11.61 -15.98
N ASP A 478 12.06 -12.52 -16.62
CA ASP A 478 11.50 -13.71 -15.97
C ASP A 478 12.59 -14.65 -15.47
N ARG A 479 13.60 -14.92 -16.31
CA ARG A 479 14.75 -15.76 -15.93
C ARG A 479 15.53 -15.14 -14.78
N LEU A 480 15.79 -13.83 -14.82
CA LEU A 480 16.45 -13.10 -13.74
C LEU A 480 15.67 -13.22 -12.43
N GLN A 481 14.35 -13.01 -12.46
CA GLN A 481 13.48 -13.08 -11.28
C GLN A 481 13.33 -14.50 -10.72
N SER A 482 13.49 -15.53 -11.56
CA SER A 482 13.54 -16.93 -11.11
C SER A 482 14.80 -17.27 -10.31
N ILE A 483 15.88 -16.49 -10.50
CA ILE A 483 17.17 -16.72 -9.83
C ILE A 483 17.30 -15.85 -8.59
N LYS A 484 16.94 -14.56 -8.68
CA LYS A 484 16.96 -13.62 -7.55
C LYS A 484 15.73 -12.71 -7.55
N PRO A 485 15.19 -12.34 -6.37
CA PRO A 485 14.05 -11.43 -6.28
C PRO A 485 14.28 -10.11 -7.05
N GLY A 486 13.32 -9.75 -7.90
CA GLY A 486 13.31 -8.49 -8.65
C GLY A 486 12.65 -7.34 -7.89
N ILE A 487 13.15 -6.12 -8.09
CA ILE A 487 12.51 -4.86 -7.66
C ILE A 487 12.01 -4.14 -8.91
N ARG A 488 10.69 -4.00 -9.03
CA ARG A 488 10.02 -3.24 -10.09
C ARG A 488 9.41 -1.97 -9.48
N GLU A 489 9.89 -0.80 -9.87
CA GLU A 489 9.45 0.48 -9.29
C GLU A 489 9.56 1.63 -10.28
N VAL A 490 8.76 2.68 -10.07
CA VAL A 490 8.82 3.94 -10.83
C VAL A 490 10.06 4.73 -10.41
N SER A 491 10.86 5.14 -11.40
CA SER A 491 12.04 5.97 -11.18
C SER A 491 11.88 7.32 -11.88
N LEU A 492 11.58 8.37 -11.11
CA LEU A 492 11.29 9.72 -11.64
C LEU A 492 12.48 10.36 -12.39
N GLY A 493 13.71 9.96 -12.05
CA GLY A 493 14.94 10.37 -12.73
C GLY A 493 15.26 9.62 -14.02
N PHE A 494 14.42 8.66 -14.42
CA PHE A 494 14.68 7.72 -15.50
C PHE A 494 13.69 7.93 -16.65
N ARG A 495 14.14 8.50 -17.76
CA ARG A 495 13.24 8.94 -18.85
C ARG A 495 13.64 8.36 -20.19
N HIS A 496 12.66 7.93 -21.00
CA HIS A 496 12.87 7.47 -22.36
C HIS A 496 12.58 8.62 -23.34
N GLN A 497 13.58 9.03 -24.12
CA GLN A 497 13.45 10.11 -25.10
C GLN A 497 12.48 9.72 -26.22
N TRP A 498 11.70 10.69 -26.67
CA TRP A 498 10.81 10.47 -27.81
C TRP A 498 11.60 10.19 -29.10
N HIS A 499 11.19 9.15 -29.83
CA HIS A 499 11.59 8.90 -31.21
C HIS A 499 10.43 8.27 -31.99
N PRO A 500 10.41 8.35 -33.34
CA PRO A 500 9.37 7.72 -34.15
C PRO A 500 9.22 6.20 -33.95
N GLU A 501 7.99 5.69 -34.03
CA GLU A 501 7.66 4.27 -33.83
C GLU A 501 8.36 3.36 -34.84
N SER A 502 8.51 3.82 -36.10
CA SER A 502 9.15 3.08 -37.19
C SER A 502 10.58 2.64 -36.83
N LEU A 503 11.26 3.41 -35.98
CA LEU A 503 12.63 3.14 -35.59
C LEU A 503 12.75 2.00 -34.58
N ARG A 504 11.66 1.55 -33.92
CA ARG A 504 11.74 0.44 -32.95
C ARG A 504 12.24 -0.87 -33.56
N HIS A 505 11.83 -1.15 -34.80
CA HIS A 505 12.14 -2.41 -35.48
C HIS A 505 12.94 -2.23 -36.79
N ALA A 506 13.27 -0.99 -37.18
CA ALA A 506 13.85 -0.65 -38.50
C ALA A 506 15.14 -1.42 -38.87
N TYR A 507 15.93 -1.83 -37.89
CA TYR A 507 17.25 -2.43 -38.13
C TYR A 507 17.29 -3.95 -37.90
N TYR A 508 16.18 -4.56 -37.50
CA TYR A 508 16.08 -6.00 -37.35
C TYR A 508 15.83 -6.67 -38.70
N ILE A 509 16.53 -7.77 -38.98
CA ILE A 509 16.45 -8.47 -40.26
C ILE A 509 15.26 -9.45 -40.37
N ARG A 510 14.58 -9.73 -39.25
CA ARG A 510 13.40 -10.59 -39.19
C ARG A 510 12.16 -9.81 -38.79
N PRO A 511 10.95 -10.25 -39.22
CA PRO A 511 9.69 -9.65 -38.77
C PRO A 511 9.60 -9.60 -37.25
N ALA A 512 9.04 -8.53 -36.70
CA ALA A 512 8.88 -8.34 -35.26
C ALA A 512 8.27 -9.59 -34.58
N GLN A 513 8.78 -9.92 -33.40
CA GLN A 513 8.40 -11.06 -32.54
C GLN A 513 8.65 -12.47 -33.13
N SER A 514 9.13 -12.61 -34.37
CA SER A 514 9.27 -13.93 -35.00
C SER A 514 10.29 -14.87 -34.32
N ASP A 515 11.29 -14.35 -33.61
CA ASP A 515 12.24 -15.18 -32.83
C ASP A 515 11.66 -15.60 -31.49
N PHE A 516 10.91 -14.73 -30.82
CA PHE A 516 10.17 -15.04 -29.59
C PHE A 516 9.22 -16.23 -29.80
N PHE A 517 8.41 -16.18 -30.86
CA PHE A 517 7.48 -17.25 -31.20
C PHE A 517 8.15 -18.58 -31.52
N ARG A 518 9.39 -18.58 -32.04
CA ARG A 518 10.13 -19.82 -32.34
C ARG A 518 10.65 -20.52 -31.09
N ILE A 519 11.09 -19.78 -30.08
CA ILE A 519 11.58 -20.35 -28.81
C ILE A 519 10.42 -20.93 -27.99
N ASP A 520 9.29 -20.22 -27.96
CA ASP A 520 8.07 -20.67 -27.28
C ASP A 520 7.55 -22.02 -27.81
N GLN A 521 7.74 -22.30 -29.10
CA GLN A 521 7.35 -23.58 -29.72
C GLN A 521 8.27 -24.77 -29.38
N GLN A 522 9.51 -24.57 -28.90
CA GLN A 522 10.50 -25.64 -28.68
C GLN A 522 10.59 -26.16 -27.23
N ALA A 523 10.06 -25.44 -26.24
CA ALA A 523 10.17 -25.79 -24.82
C ALA A 523 9.09 -26.81 -24.37
N SER A 524 9.34 -28.10 -24.56
CA SER A 524 8.41 -29.19 -24.19
C SER A 524 8.66 -29.77 -22.76
N SER A 525 8.16 -29.07 -21.72
CA SER A 525 7.77 -29.51 -20.33
C SER A 525 8.82 -30.01 -19.29
N PRO A 526 8.70 -29.70 -17.97
CA PRO A 526 7.49 -29.27 -17.24
C PRO A 526 7.61 -27.92 -16.51
N VAL A 527 7.57 -26.83 -17.27
CA VAL A 527 6.51 -25.85 -16.99
C VAL A 527 5.42 -26.25 -17.95
N GLN A 528 4.42 -26.99 -17.48
CA GLN A 528 3.32 -27.36 -18.36
C GLN A 528 2.55 -26.07 -18.64
N GLN A 529 2.56 -25.65 -19.90
CA GLN A 529 1.59 -24.70 -20.41
C GLN A 529 0.22 -25.33 -20.18
N LEU A 530 -0.52 -24.76 -19.25
CA LEU A 530 -1.75 -25.30 -18.69
C LEU A 530 -2.90 -25.15 -19.70
N LEU A 531 -2.93 -24.01 -20.40
CA LEU A 531 -3.93 -23.68 -21.40
C LEU A 531 -3.45 -22.51 -22.27
N ARG A 532 -3.91 -22.47 -23.52
CA ARG A 532 -3.83 -21.28 -24.38
C ARG A 532 -5.24 -20.79 -24.65
N LEU A 533 -5.47 -19.53 -24.35
CA LEU A 533 -6.72 -18.89 -24.72
C LEU A 533 -6.42 -17.73 -25.69
N SER A 534 -7.15 -17.67 -26.79
CA SER A 534 -7.14 -16.51 -27.67
C SER A 534 -7.92 -15.38 -27.01
N ALA A 535 -7.22 -14.33 -26.63
CA ALA A 535 -7.73 -13.12 -26.05
C ALA A 535 -8.13 -12.12 -27.13
N HIS A 536 -9.34 -11.62 -27.01
CA HIS A 536 -9.90 -10.58 -27.86
C HIS A 536 -10.29 -9.41 -26.99
N HIS A 537 -9.39 -8.44 -26.78
CA HIS A 537 -9.56 -7.23 -25.97
C HIS A 537 -9.81 -6.01 -26.89
N PRO A 538 -10.47 -4.91 -26.44
CA PRO A 538 -10.83 -3.80 -27.32
C PRO A 538 -9.64 -3.03 -27.91
N GLU A 539 -8.46 -3.18 -27.29
CA GLU A 539 -7.23 -2.48 -27.68
C GLU A 539 -6.18 -3.42 -28.26
N TRP A 540 -6.40 -4.73 -28.15
CA TRP A 540 -5.47 -5.74 -28.67
C TRP A 540 -6.15 -7.10 -28.78
N GLN A 541 -5.77 -7.87 -29.78
CA GLN A 541 -6.12 -9.28 -29.87
C GLN A 541 -4.82 -10.08 -29.87
N GLY A 542 -4.82 -11.25 -29.25
CA GLY A 542 -3.61 -12.06 -29.13
C GLY A 542 -3.81 -13.27 -28.26
N GLU A 543 -2.80 -14.13 -28.19
CA GLU A 543 -2.83 -15.29 -27.32
C GLU A 543 -2.52 -14.89 -25.87
N ILE A 544 -3.19 -15.50 -24.89
CA ILE A 544 -2.74 -15.55 -23.50
C ILE A 544 -2.39 -17.00 -23.17
N GLN A 545 -1.17 -17.15 -22.68
CA GLN A 545 -0.61 -18.43 -22.28
C GLN A 545 -0.66 -18.54 -20.76
N PHE A 546 -1.16 -19.67 -20.28
CA PHE A 546 -1.31 -20.00 -18.87
C PHE A 546 -0.31 -21.09 -18.50
N PHE A 547 0.31 -21.00 -17.32
CA PHE A 547 1.35 -21.93 -16.88
C PHE A 547 0.97 -22.63 -15.58
N THR A 548 1.44 -23.86 -15.36
CA THR A 548 1.23 -24.63 -14.11
C THR A 548 1.73 -23.94 -12.84
N THR A 549 2.56 -22.90 -12.97
CA THR A 549 3.06 -22.08 -11.86
C THR A 549 2.04 -21.06 -11.34
N GLY A 550 0.86 -20.94 -11.96
CA GLY A 550 -0.12 -19.89 -11.64
C GLY A 550 0.17 -18.55 -12.32
N ARG A 551 1.13 -18.50 -13.25
CA ARG A 551 1.48 -17.32 -14.06
C ARG A 551 0.78 -17.35 -15.43
N MET A 552 0.54 -16.19 -15.99
CA MET A 552 0.00 -16.01 -17.34
C MET A 552 0.73 -14.88 -18.10
N GLY A 553 0.73 -14.92 -19.42
CA GLY A 553 1.35 -13.86 -20.24
C GLY A 553 0.87 -13.84 -21.68
N ARG A 554 0.94 -12.65 -22.30
CA ARG A 554 0.64 -12.47 -23.74
C ARG A 554 1.91 -12.15 -24.54
N PRO A 555 2.00 -12.56 -25.82
CA PRO A 555 3.00 -12.05 -26.75
C PRO A 555 2.88 -10.53 -26.89
N GLY A 556 3.98 -9.79 -26.68
CA GLY A 556 3.98 -8.32 -26.68
C GLY A 556 4.03 -7.64 -25.31
N GLY A 557 4.31 -8.37 -24.22
CA GLY A 557 4.87 -7.78 -22.99
C GLY A 557 3.92 -7.48 -21.84
N MET A 558 2.77 -8.14 -21.75
CA MET A 558 1.91 -8.09 -20.56
C MET A 558 1.87 -9.45 -19.87
N PHE A 559 2.20 -9.47 -18.59
CA PHE A 559 2.29 -10.66 -17.74
C PHE A 559 1.46 -10.49 -16.47
N GLY A 560 1.21 -11.61 -15.80
CA GLY A 560 0.47 -11.63 -14.56
C GLY A 560 0.40 -13.00 -13.91
N SER A 561 -0.44 -13.11 -12.90
CA SER A 561 -0.90 -14.37 -12.31
C SER A 561 -2.37 -14.60 -12.65
N PHE A 562 -2.88 -15.81 -12.41
CA PHE A 562 -4.29 -16.09 -12.62
C PHE A 562 -4.86 -16.97 -11.50
N GLN A 563 -6.15 -16.79 -11.24
CA GLN A 563 -6.93 -17.62 -10.33
C GLN A 563 -8.13 -18.17 -11.09
N ALA A 564 -8.36 -19.47 -11.02
CA ALA A 564 -9.45 -20.12 -11.75
C ALA A 564 -10.38 -20.89 -10.80
N SER A 565 -11.66 -20.90 -11.15
CA SER A 565 -12.73 -21.69 -10.56
C SER A 565 -13.59 -22.29 -11.69
N PRO A 566 -14.50 -23.24 -11.42
CA PRO A 566 -15.35 -23.84 -12.45
C PRO A 566 -16.22 -22.83 -13.24
N GLU A 567 -16.53 -21.67 -12.64
CA GLU A 567 -17.43 -20.67 -13.21
C GLU A 567 -16.72 -19.38 -13.68
N GLN A 568 -15.50 -19.14 -13.17
CA GLN A 568 -14.82 -17.86 -13.29
C GLN A 568 -13.29 -18.01 -13.40
N LEU A 569 -12.67 -17.21 -14.27
CA LEU A 569 -11.23 -17.08 -14.45
C LEU A 569 -10.82 -15.63 -14.21
N THR A 570 -9.94 -15.39 -13.26
CA THR A 570 -9.41 -14.05 -12.94
C THR A 570 -7.95 -13.96 -13.36
N LEU A 571 -7.62 -12.93 -14.13
CA LEU A 571 -6.28 -12.58 -14.59
C LEU A 571 -5.77 -11.39 -13.77
N HIS A 572 -4.73 -11.57 -12.97
CA HIS A 572 -4.08 -10.51 -12.20
C HIS A 572 -2.83 -10.02 -12.92
N TRP A 573 -2.91 -8.88 -13.60
CA TRP A 573 -1.78 -8.32 -14.35
C TRP A 573 -0.73 -7.70 -13.43
N ASP A 574 0.55 -7.84 -13.77
CA ASP A 574 1.68 -7.26 -13.01
C ASP A 574 1.69 -5.72 -13.04
N SER A 575 0.86 -5.10 -13.88
CA SER A 575 0.58 -3.65 -13.87
C SER A 575 -0.39 -3.22 -12.75
N GLY A 576 -0.85 -4.16 -11.90
CA GLY A 576 -1.63 -3.90 -10.69
C GLY A 576 -3.15 -3.88 -10.88
N HIS A 577 -3.66 -4.25 -12.05
CA HIS A 577 -5.10 -4.42 -12.29
C HIS A 577 -5.45 -5.89 -12.51
N SER A 578 -6.73 -6.25 -12.40
CA SER A 578 -7.19 -7.62 -12.62
C SER A 578 -8.43 -7.65 -13.48
N ASP A 579 -8.46 -8.58 -14.42
CA ASP A 579 -9.58 -8.81 -15.32
C ASP A 579 -10.24 -10.14 -14.97
N THR A 580 -11.56 -10.13 -14.75
CA THR A 580 -12.30 -11.30 -14.32
C THR A 580 -13.29 -11.73 -15.38
N PHE A 581 -13.25 -13.01 -15.74
CA PHE A 581 -13.98 -13.59 -16.85
C PHE A 581 -14.90 -14.70 -16.35
N ARG A 582 -16.12 -14.78 -16.88
CA ARG A 582 -17.05 -15.89 -16.64
C ARG A 582 -17.03 -16.87 -17.81
N TRP A 583 -17.14 -18.16 -17.55
CA TRP A 583 -17.33 -19.15 -18.62
C TRP A 583 -18.73 -19.03 -19.24
N ASP A 584 -18.82 -18.83 -20.56
CA ASP A 584 -20.07 -18.87 -21.31
C ASP A 584 -20.17 -20.18 -22.10
N SER A 585 -21.02 -21.07 -21.61
CA SER A 585 -21.25 -22.40 -22.18
C SER A 585 -21.95 -22.38 -23.55
N THR A 586 -22.62 -21.29 -23.92
CA THR A 586 -23.33 -21.19 -25.21
C THR A 586 -22.39 -20.94 -26.38
N VAL A 587 -21.32 -20.19 -26.14
CA VAL A 587 -20.30 -19.80 -27.13
C VAL A 587 -18.92 -20.40 -26.83
N GLN A 588 -18.81 -21.22 -25.77
CA GLN A 588 -17.61 -21.98 -25.37
C GLN A 588 -16.36 -21.10 -25.18
N ARG A 589 -16.52 -19.97 -24.48
CA ARG A 589 -15.43 -19.01 -24.21
C ARG A 589 -15.58 -18.35 -22.85
N TYR A 590 -14.48 -17.90 -22.26
CA TYR A 590 -14.48 -17.03 -21.08
C TYR A 590 -14.71 -15.59 -21.50
N VAL A 591 -15.50 -14.84 -20.74
CA VAL A 591 -15.94 -13.52 -21.16
C VAL A 591 -15.88 -12.52 -20.02
N HIS A 592 -15.27 -11.37 -20.27
CA HIS A 592 -15.09 -10.34 -19.27
C HIS A 592 -16.38 -9.53 -19.07
N ASP A 593 -16.78 -9.34 -17.83
CA ASP A 593 -18.04 -8.67 -17.52
C ASP A 593 -18.02 -7.15 -17.81
N LEU A 594 -16.83 -6.53 -17.93
CA LEU A 594 -16.66 -5.06 -18.05
C LEU A 594 -16.05 -4.55 -19.35
N LEU A 595 -15.41 -5.42 -20.12
CA LEU A 595 -14.58 -5.04 -21.25
C LEU A 595 -15.05 -5.85 -22.45
N ASP A 596 -14.89 -5.33 -23.67
CA ASP A 596 -15.02 -6.15 -24.90
C ASP A 596 -13.79 -7.05 -25.00
N PHE A 597 -13.67 -7.91 -23.98
CA PHE A 597 -12.55 -8.76 -23.67
C PHE A 597 -13.07 -10.18 -23.46
N TRP A 598 -12.75 -11.10 -24.35
CA TRP A 598 -13.06 -12.51 -24.16
C TRP A 598 -11.87 -13.39 -24.47
N LEU A 599 -11.86 -14.58 -23.89
CA LEU A 599 -10.83 -15.59 -24.04
C LEU A 599 -11.48 -16.86 -24.58
N GLU A 600 -11.09 -17.32 -25.75
CA GLU A 600 -11.60 -18.56 -26.35
C GLU A 600 -10.51 -19.64 -26.42
N PRO A 601 -10.83 -20.93 -26.22
CA PRO A 601 -9.84 -22.00 -26.36
C PRO A 601 -9.28 -22.06 -27.79
N PHE A 602 -7.96 -22.23 -27.92
CA PHE A 602 -7.30 -22.37 -29.21
C PHE A 602 -7.63 -23.75 -29.84
N THR A 603 -8.41 -23.75 -30.93
CA THR A 603 -8.88 -24.87 -31.79
C THR A 603 -8.80 -26.33 -31.27
N SER A 604 -9.99 -26.95 -31.21
CA SER A 604 -10.28 -28.41 -31.19
C SER A 604 -9.39 -29.28 -30.29
N LEU A 605 -9.36 -28.99 -29.00
CA LEU A 605 -9.22 -30.05 -28.01
C LEU A 605 -10.63 -30.49 -27.63
N GLU A 606 -10.90 -31.78 -27.78
CA GLU A 606 -12.11 -32.40 -27.26
C GLU A 606 -12.31 -31.95 -25.80
N SER A 607 -13.57 -31.80 -25.42
CA SER A 607 -14.11 -31.25 -24.17
C SER A 607 -13.75 -32.03 -22.89
N VAL A 608 -12.52 -32.54 -22.79
CA VAL A 608 -11.97 -33.37 -21.73
C VAL A 608 -10.57 -32.81 -21.50
N ASP A 609 -10.31 -31.87 -20.59
CA ASP A 609 -10.14 -32.15 -19.16
C ASP A 609 -9.92 -30.84 -18.36
N ILE A 610 -10.53 -29.70 -18.75
CA ILE A 610 -10.39 -28.44 -17.99
C ILE A 610 -10.94 -28.60 -16.56
N GLU A 611 -12.08 -29.28 -16.42
CA GLU A 611 -12.71 -29.58 -15.13
C GLU A 611 -11.86 -30.54 -14.26
N ARG A 612 -11.11 -31.45 -14.89
CA ARG A 612 -10.27 -32.45 -14.21
C ARG A 612 -8.91 -31.91 -13.78
N LEU A 613 -8.39 -30.91 -14.51
CA LEU A 613 -7.15 -30.20 -14.18
C LEU A 613 -7.36 -29.16 -13.07
N LEU A 614 -8.50 -28.47 -13.04
CA LEU A 614 -8.84 -27.53 -11.96
C LEU A 614 -9.02 -28.25 -10.61
N ASN A 615 -9.57 -29.47 -10.62
CA ASN A 615 -9.69 -30.30 -9.42
C ASN A 615 -8.32 -30.73 -8.83
N ARG A 616 -7.26 -30.88 -9.64
CA ARG A 616 -5.92 -31.22 -9.15
C ARG A 616 -5.23 -30.07 -8.40
N GLN A 617 -5.58 -28.82 -8.69
CA GLN A 617 -5.04 -27.66 -7.97
C GLN A 617 -5.64 -27.55 -6.56
N VAL A 618 -6.90 -27.96 -6.40
CA VAL A 618 -7.57 -28.07 -5.09
C VAL A 618 -7.00 -29.22 -4.26
N GLU A 619 -6.64 -30.35 -4.89
CA GLU A 619 -5.98 -31.48 -4.22
C GLU A 619 -4.52 -31.19 -3.81
N ALA A 620 -3.77 -30.41 -4.60
CA ALA A 620 -2.40 -30.04 -4.25
C ALA A 620 -2.31 -29.00 -3.11
N LEU A 621 -3.35 -28.18 -2.92
CA LEU A 621 -3.45 -27.20 -1.82
C LEU A 621 -4.00 -27.81 -0.52
N SER A 622 -4.43 -29.07 -0.52
CA SER A 622 -5.03 -29.75 0.63
C SER A 622 -4.12 -30.78 1.32
N LEU A 623 -2.83 -30.82 0.96
CA LEU A 623 -1.84 -31.76 1.51
C LEU A 623 -0.61 -31.05 2.11
N GLU A 624 -0.82 -30.26 3.16
CA GLU A 624 0.20 -30.08 4.21
C GLU A 624 -0.48 -30.23 5.59
N GLU A 625 -0.13 -31.32 6.26
CA GLU A 625 -0.73 -31.75 7.53
C GLU A 625 -0.47 -30.73 8.66
N THR A 626 -1.54 -30.11 9.14
CA THR A 626 -1.56 -29.30 10.36
C THR A 626 -1.69 -30.20 11.60
N PRO A 627 -0.98 -29.92 12.71
CA PRO A 627 -1.08 -30.72 13.93
C PRO A 627 -2.50 -30.71 14.52
N LYS A 628 -2.94 -31.88 14.99
CA LYS A 628 -4.28 -32.12 15.57
C LYS A 628 -4.58 -31.26 16.81
N SER A 629 -5.53 -30.33 16.71
CA SER A 629 -6.46 -30.00 17.82
C SER A 629 -7.75 -29.30 17.35
N PHE A 630 -8.89 -29.96 17.65
CA PHE A 630 -10.30 -29.53 17.65
C PHE A 630 -10.93 -28.85 16.41
N LYS A 631 -11.87 -29.58 15.79
CA LYS A 631 -12.71 -29.19 14.64
C LYS A 631 -13.83 -28.22 15.04
N HIS A 632 -13.81 -26.99 14.52
CA HIS A 632 -15.01 -26.20 14.26
C HIS A 632 -15.18 -26.05 12.74
N LEU A 633 -16.41 -26.16 12.23
CA LEU A 633 -16.74 -25.91 10.83
C LEU A 633 -16.84 -24.40 10.62
N THR A 634 -15.82 -23.78 10.04
CA THR A 634 -15.87 -22.38 9.62
C THR A 634 -16.86 -22.24 8.47
N ILE A 635 -17.98 -21.54 8.69
CA ILE A 635 -18.93 -21.22 7.62
C ILE A 635 -18.46 -19.95 6.88
N PRO A 636 -18.67 -19.84 5.55
CA PRO A 636 -18.30 -18.65 4.79
C PRO A 636 -18.93 -17.41 5.40
N LEU A 637 -18.19 -16.30 5.43
CA LEU A 637 -18.75 -15.02 5.84
C LEU A 637 -19.95 -14.67 4.95
N PRO A 638 -21.03 -14.08 5.50
CA PRO A 638 -22.17 -13.71 4.71
C PRO A 638 -21.78 -12.61 3.72
N ASP A 639 -22.47 -12.59 2.58
CA ASP A 639 -22.40 -11.48 1.64
C ASP A 639 -22.81 -10.18 2.34
N LEU A 640 -22.19 -9.06 1.93
CA LEU A 640 -22.51 -7.73 2.43
C LEU A 640 -23.95 -7.34 2.05
N LEU A 641 -24.60 -6.46 2.81
CA LEU A 641 -25.93 -5.93 2.43
C LEU A 641 -25.97 -5.37 1.00
N SER A 642 -24.89 -4.74 0.57
CA SER A 642 -24.70 -4.28 -0.80
C SER A 642 -24.72 -5.38 -1.86
N ARG A 643 -24.74 -6.67 -1.47
CA ARG A 643 -24.63 -7.87 -2.31
C ARG A 643 -25.71 -8.94 -2.10
N ARG A 644 -26.40 -9.01 -0.96
CA ARG A 644 -27.37 -10.10 -0.66
C ARG A 644 -28.87 -9.80 -0.80
N ASP A 645 -29.31 -8.55 -0.71
CA ASP A 645 -30.76 -8.26 -0.73
C ASP A 645 -31.38 -8.42 -2.13
N LEU A 646 -32.67 -8.80 -2.17
CA LEU A 646 -33.47 -8.73 -3.40
C LEU A 646 -33.43 -7.31 -3.96
N LEU A 647 -33.04 -7.22 -5.23
CA LEU A 647 -33.00 -5.97 -5.95
C LEU A 647 -34.43 -5.50 -6.27
N PRO A 648 -34.72 -4.21 -6.12
CA PRO A 648 -35.96 -3.64 -6.65
C PRO A 648 -35.97 -3.78 -8.18
N ARG A 649 -37.12 -3.55 -8.83
CA ARG A 649 -37.21 -3.63 -10.29
C ARG A 649 -36.46 -2.45 -10.92
N ILE A 650 -35.48 -2.75 -11.76
CA ILE A 650 -34.57 -1.75 -12.34
C ILE A 650 -34.67 -1.74 -13.86
N LEU A 651 -34.75 -0.55 -14.44
CA LEU A 651 -34.56 -0.32 -15.87
C LEU A 651 -33.25 0.42 -16.12
N VAL A 652 -32.32 -0.16 -16.88
CA VAL A 652 -31.12 0.53 -17.34
C VAL A 652 -31.39 1.11 -18.73
N PHE A 653 -31.31 2.43 -18.86
CA PHE A 653 -31.53 3.16 -20.10
C PHE A 653 -30.23 3.76 -20.64
N SER A 654 -30.03 3.69 -21.96
CA SER A 654 -29.03 4.50 -22.65
C SER A 654 -29.41 4.83 -24.09
N SER A 655 -28.92 6.00 -24.53
CA SER A 655 -28.80 6.32 -25.95
C SER A 655 -27.49 5.75 -26.47
N VAL A 656 -27.54 4.91 -27.49
CA VAL A 656 -26.34 4.18 -27.97
C VAL A 656 -26.03 4.54 -29.41
N GLY A 657 -24.79 4.97 -29.64
CA GLY A 657 -24.26 5.30 -30.95
C GLY A 657 -23.56 4.12 -31.63
N ASP A 658 -22.90 4.41 -32.74
CA ASP A 658 -22.07 3.43 -33.48
C ASP A 658 -20.81 3.02 -32.69
N ARG A 659 -20.45 3.77 -31.63
CA ARG A 659 -19.21 3.59 -30.85
C ARG A 659 -19.43 3.18 -29.39
N GLY A 660 -20.69 2.99 -28.97
CA GLY A 660 -21.09 2.68 -27.58
C GLY A 660 -20.80 1.25 -27.14
N ILE A 661 -19.59 0.73 -27.41
CA ILE A 661 -19.23 -0.67 -27.16
C ILE A 661 -19.22 -1.02 -25.67
N ALA A 662 -19.10 -0.01 -24.79
CA ALA A 662 -19.11 -0.23 -23.34
C ALA A 662 -20.45 -0.80 -22.84
N VAL A 663 -21.54 -0.61 -23.59
CA VAL A 663 -22.86 -1.21 -23.32
C VAL A 663 -22.80 -2.74 -23.24
N ASN A 664 -21.82 -3.40 -23.89
CA ASN A 664 -21.62 -4.85 -23.74
C ASN A 664 -21.37 -5.27 -22.28
N SER A 665 -20.71 -4.42 -21.49
CA SER A 665 -20.48 -4.70 -20.07
C SER A 665 -21.76 -4.75 -19.22
N TRP A 666 -22.81 -4.07 -19.67
CA TRP A 666 -24.09 -4.01 -18.95
C TRP A 666 -25.01 -5.13 -19.38
N LEU A 667 -25.00 -5.43 -20.69
CA LEU A 667 -25.88 -6.44 -21.29
C LEU A 667 -25.40 -7.87 -21.03
N GLY A 668 -24.13 -8.06 -20.69
CA GLY A 668 -23.49 -9.37 -20.65
C GLY A 668 -23.24 -9.94 -22.05
N ILE A 669 -22.48 -11.05 -22.12
CA ILE A 669 -22.16 -11.72 -23.39
C ILE A 669 -23.11 -12.88 -23.72
N SER A 670 -23.82 -13.39 -22.72
CA SER A 670 -24.92 -14.34 -22.90
C SER A 670 -26.10 -13.69 -23.63
N SER A 671 -26.71 -14.43 -24.55
CA SER A 671 -27.94 -14.01 -25.24
C SER A 671 -29.20 -14.17 -24.39
N ALA A 672 -29.10 -14.82 -23.22
CA ALA A 672 -30.23 -15.08 -22.34
C ALA A 672 -30.48 -13.90 -21.39
N ARG A 673 -31.66 -13.29 -21.50
CA ARG A 673 -32.13 -12.18 -20.64
C ARG A 673 -32.19 -12.52 -19.14
N GLN A 674 -32.08 -13.80 -18.76
CA GLN A 674 -32.28 -14.30 -17.39
C GLN A 674 -31.04 -14.13 -16.47
N ASP A 675 -29.87 -13.79 -17.02
CA ASP A 675 -28.62 -13.72 -16.25
C ASP A 675 -28.39 -12.37 -15.53
N ARG A 676 -29.29 -11.40 -15.67
CA ARG A 676 -29.15 -10.06 -15.08
C ARG A 676 -30.37 -9.65 -14.24
N PRO A 677 -30.17 -8.93 -13.12
CA PRO A 677 -31.27 -8.56 -12.22
C PRO A 677 -32.02 -7.28 -12.65
N PHE A 678 -31.91 -6.85 -13.91
CA PHE A 678 -32.52 -5.63 -14.43
C PHE A 678 -32.91 -5.75 -15.91
N ASP A 679 -33.89 -4.95 -16.31
CA ASP A 679 -34.27 -4.78 -17.71
C ASP A 679 -33.46 -3.64 -18.35
N THR A 680 -33.39 -3.65 -19.68
CA THR A 680 -32.63 -2.63 -20.42
C THR A 680 -33.44 -2.02 -21.54
N ALA A 681 -33.37 -0.70 -21.66
CA ALA A 681 -33.95 0.06 -22.75
C ALA A 681 -32.85 0.80 -23.54
N ILE A 682 -32.73 0.46 -24.82
CA ILE A 682 -31.71 1.04 -25.71
C ILE A 682 -32.39 1.83 -26.82
N VAL A 683 -32.03 3.12 -26.93
CA VAL A 683 -32.42 3.94 -28.08
C VAL A 683 -31.20 4.18 -28.94
N TYR A 684 -31.17 3.54 -30.11
CA TYR A 684 -30.05 3.62 -31.03
C TYR A 684 -30.15 4.85 -31.92
N TYR A 685 -29.13 5.72 -31.87
CA TYR A 685 -29.05 6.94 -32.69
C TYR A 685 -28.00 6.88 -33.80
N GLY A 686 -27.25 5.76 -33.88
CA GLY A 686 -26.19 5.55 -34.84
C GLY A 686 -26.65 5.50 -36.31
N ASN A 687 -25.68 5.51 -37.22
CA ASN A 687 -25.92 5.65 -38.66
C ASN A 687 -26.19 4.31 -39.36
N TYR A 688 -25.98 3.17 -38.69
CA TYR A 688 -26.05 1.83 -39.27
C TYR A 688 -27.15 0.95 -38.64
N PRO A 689 -28.44 1.32 -38.76
CA PRO A 689 -29.54 0.67 -38.04
C PRO A 689 -29.84 -0.77 -38.46
N THR A 690 -29.26 -1.24 -39.56
CA THR A 690 -29.37 -2.63 -40.04
C THR A 690 -28.08 -3.43 -39.86
N GLY A 691 -27.02 -2.82 -39.32
CA GLY A 691 -25.75 -3.50 -39.07
C GLY A 691 -25.80 -4.43 -37.86
N ASP A 692 -24.84 -5.34 -37.79
CA ASP A 692 -24.76 -6.40 -36.76
C ASP A 692 -24.78 -5.83 -35.33
N TRP A 693 -24.15 -4.66 -35.13
CA TRP A 693 -24.16 -3.97 -33.84
C TRP A 693 -25.58 -3.60 -33.38
N ALA A 694 -26.34 -2.90 -34.22
CA ALA A 694 -27.70 -2.47 -33.88
C ALA A 694 -28.65 -3.68 -33.70
N GLN A 695 -28.47 -4.74 -34.49
CA GLN A 695 -29.25 -5.97 -34.34
C GLN A 695 -28.89 -6.73 -33.06
N GLY A 696 -27.60 -6.78 -32.70
CA GLY A 696 -27.12 -7.38 -31.45
C GLY A 696 -27.63 -6.63 -30.22
N LEU A 697 -27.73 -5.30 -30.27
CA LEU A 697 -28.37 -4.50 -29.22
C LEU A 697 -29.87 -4.81 -29.12
N ARG A 698 -30.58 -4.88 -30.25
CA ARG A 698 -32.01 -5.22 -30.29
C ARG A 698 -32.30 -6.61 -29.70
N ALA A 699 -31.46 -7.59 -30.00
CA ALA A 699 -31.63 -8.96 -29.50
C ALA A 699 -31.46 -9.05 -27.97
N ARG A 700 -30.52 -8.28 -27.40
CA ARG A 700 -30.15 -8.35 -25.97
C ARG A 700 -30.85 -7.32 -25.08
N SER A 701 -31.57 -6.36 -25.66
CA SER A 701 -32.35 -5.37 -24.90
C SER A 701 -33.81 -5.79 -24.72
N CYS A 702 -34.42 -5.37 -23.62
CA CYS A 702 -35.85 -5.59 -23.35
C CYS A 702 -36.69 -4.63 -24.19
N TYR A 703 -36.24 -3.38 -24.29
CA TYR A 703 -36.82 -2.35 -25.16
C TYR A 703 -35.75 -1.82 -26.12
N PHE A 704 -36.11 -1.73 -27.40
CA PHE A 704 -35.22 -1.21 -28.44
C PHE A 704 -36.00 -0.25 -29.34
N GLY A 705 -35.45 0.95 -29.52
CA GLY A 705 -35.99 1.96 -30.41
C GLY A 705 -34.91 2.63 -31.24
N ARG A 706 -35.32 3.36 -32.28
CA ARG A 706 -34.42 4.15 -33.13
C ARG A 706 -34.91 5.57 -33.16
N HIS A 707 -34.10 6.50 -32.69
CA HIS A 707 -34.42 7.91 -32.66
C HIS A 707 -33.13 8.72 -32.59
N ARG A 708 -33.05 9.82 -33.34
CA ARG A 708 -31.92 10.75 -33.27
C ARG A 708 -32.24 11.85 -32.27
N GLY A 709 -31.38 12.00 -31.28
CA GLY A 709 -31.49 12.99 -30.21
C GLY A 709 -30.46 12.74 -29.12
N GLY A 710 -30.32 13.68 -28.20
CA GLY A 710 -29.52 13.51 -26.99
C GLY A 710 -30.12 12.47 -26.04
N LYS A 711 -29.36 12.10 -25.00
CA LYS A 711 -29.75 11.06 -24.02
C LYS A 711 -31.15 11.27 -23.43
N ILE A 712 -31.43 12.45 -22.91
CA ILE A 712 -32.72 12.75 -22.28
C ILE A 712 -33.86 12.88 -23.31
N GLN A 713 -33.57 13.42 -24.50
CA GLN A 713 -34.55 13.49 -25.60
C GLN A 713 -34.99 12.09 -26.03
N ASN A 714 -34.05 11.15 -26.14
CA ASN A 714 -34.32 9.77 -26.49
C ASN A 714 -35.06 9.01 -25.38
N LEU A 715 -34.73 9.27 -24.10
CA LEU A 715 -35.48 8.72 -22.96
C LEU A 715 -36.94 9.20 -23.00
N SER A 716 -37.13 10.49 -23.22
CA SER A 716 -38.46 11.09 -23.34
C SER A 716 -39.24 10.52 -24.54
N TRP A 717 -38.57 10.32 -25.68
CA TRP A 717 -39.16 9.68 -26.85
C TRP A 717 -39.60 8.25 -26.54
N LEU A 718 -38.76 7.45 -25.87
CA LEU A 718 -39.07 6.07 -25.49
C LEU A 718 -40.29 5.99 -24.58
N ILE A 719 -40.36 6.85 -23.55
CA ILE A 719 -41.48 6.87 -22.61
C ILE A 719 -42.78 7.29 -23.31
N LYS A 720 -42.73 8.18 -24.31
CA LYS A 720 -43.91 8.48 -25.15
C LYS A 720 -44.37 7.27 -25.97
N GLN A 721 -43.45 6.42 -26.43
CA GLN A 721 -43.81 5.18 -27.13
C GLN A 721 -44.35 4.11 -26.18
N HIS A 722 -43.96 4.15 -24.90
CA HIS A 722 -44.38 3.21 -23.86
C HIS A 722 -44.87 3.95 -22.60
N PRO A 723 -46.08 4.53 -22.61
CA PRO A 723 -46.54 5.42 -21.52
C PRO A 723 -46.57 4.77 -20.13
N THR A 724 -46.80 3.46 -20.05
CA THR A 724 -46.85 2.70 -18.79
C THR A 724 -45.50 2.12 -18.37
N LEU A 725 -44.43 2.31 -19.15
CA LEU A 725 -43.12 1.68 -18.92
C LEU A 725 -42.60 1.92 -17.50
N LEU A 726 -42.76 3.14 -17.02
CA LEU A 726 -42.28 3.54 -15.69
C LEU A 726 -43.07 2.89 -14.54
N GLU A 727 -44.28 2.36 -14.78
CA GLU A 727 -45.06 1.66 -13.75
C GLU A 727 -44.44 0.30 -13.37
N ASP A 728 -43.56 -0.23 -14.23
CA ASP A 728 -42.92 -1.54 -14.06
C ASP A 728 -41.58 -1.50 -13.32
N TYR A 729 -41.10 -0.31 -12.95
CA TYR A 729 -39.78 -0.16 -12.35
C TYR A 729 -39.80 0.76 -11.14
N ASP A 730 -39.00 0.43 -10.14
CA ASP A 730 -38.77 1.25 -8.95
C ASP A 730 -37.65 2.27 -9.22
N TYR A 731 -36.64 1.86 -10.00
CA TYR A 731 -35.50 2.69 -10.37
C TYR A 731 -35.20 2.64 -11.87
N VAL A 732 -34.77 3.78 -12.41
CA VAL A 732 -34.28 3.90 -13.79
C VAL A 732 -32.86 4.45 -13.78
N PHE A 733 -31.90 3.65 -14.27
CA PHE A 733 -30.50 4.03 -14.36
C PHE A 733 -30.20 4.58 -15.75
N VAL A 734 -29.94 5.88 -15.86
CA VAL A 734 -29.71 6.57 -17.14
C VAL A 734 -28.21 6.74 -17.34
N LEU A 735 -27.63 6.01 -18.30
CA LEU A 735 -26.18 5.91 -18.49
C LEU A 735 -25.74 6.53 -19.84
N ASP A 736 -24.54 7.09 -19.88
CA ASP A 736 -23.81 7.29 -21.15
C ASP A 736 -23.29 5.94 -21.67
N ASP A 737 -23.27 5.75 -22.99
CA ASP A 737 -22.94 4.48 -23.66
C ASP A 737 -21.44 4.14 -23.70
N ASP A 738 -20.60 4.99 -23.13
CA ASP A 738 -19.15 4.80 -22.96
C ASP A 738 -18.74 4.39 -21.54
N LEU A 739 -19.67 4.37 -20.59
CA LEU A 739 -19.40 3.95 -19.22
C LEU A 739 -19.25 2.43 -19.12
N ARG A 740 -18.20 1.97 -18.44
CA ARG A 740 -17.99 0.54 -18.15
C ARG A 740 -18.51 0.22 -16.74
N ILE A 741 -19.55 -0.60 -16.64
CA ILE A 741 -20.19 -0.96 -15.36
C ILE A 741 -20.70 -2.40 -15.38
N THR A 742 -20.51 -3.17 -14.30
CA THR A 742 -20.99 -4.57 -14.23
C THR A 742 -22.44 -4.63 -13.75
N PRO A 743 -23.15 -5.75 -14.00
CA PRO A 743 -24.40 -6.04 -13.35
C PRO A 743 -24.35 -5.99 -11.81
N ASP A 744 -23.26 -6.50 -11.19
CA ASP A 744 -23.06 -6.38 -9.73
C ASP A 744 -22.95 -4.91 -9.29
N THR A 745 -22.19 -4.09 -10.02
CA THR A 745 -22.04 -2.67 -9.70
C THR A 745 -23.38 -1.94 -9.81
N ILE A 746 -24.19 -2.23 -10.84
CA ILE A 746 -25.56 -1.69 -10.97
C ILE A 746 -26.40 -2.08 -9.73
N GLY A 747 -26.35 -3.35 -9.32
CA GLY A 747 -27.04 -3.84 -8.12
C GLY A 747 -26.56 -3.14 -6.84
N ARG A 748 -25.26 -2.86 -6.70
CA ARG A 748 -24.70 -2.11 -5.56
C ARG A 748 -25.15 -0.65 -5.54
N VAL A 749 -25.21 0.02 -6.70
CA VAL A 749 -25.69 1.42 -6.81
C VAL A 749 -27.13 1.50 -6.32
N VAL A 750 -28.01 0.63 -6.81
CA VAL A 750 -29.42 0.62 -6.45
C VAL A 750 -29.66 0.29 -4.98
N ARG A 751 -28.93 -0.70 -4.44
CA ARG A 751 -29.02 -1.01 -3.01
C ARG A 751 -28.54 0.14 -2.13
N THR A 752 -27.47 0.81 -2.52
CA THR A 752 -26.98 1.99 -1.79
C THR A 752 -27.98 3.15 -1.87
N ALA A 753 -28.59 3.37 -3.04
CA ALA A 753 -29.63 4.40 -3.22
C ALA A 753 -30.85 4.14 -2.32
N ARG A 754 -31.37 2.90 -2.34
CA ARG A 754 -32.46 2.47 -1.45
C ARG A 754 -32.08 2.61 0.02
N GLU A 755 -30.85 2.25 0.35
CA GLU A 755 -30.36 2.24 1.72
C GLU A 755 -30.25 3.65 2.33
N PHE A 756 -30.06 4.68 1.51
CA PHE A 756 -30.00 6.10 1.90
C PHE A 756 -31.26 6.91 1.51
N ASP A 757 -32.31 6.27 0.96
CA ASP A 757 -33.52 6.92 0.43
C ASP A 757 -33.21 8.09 -0.54
N LEU A 758 -32.35 7.81 -1.52
CA LEU A 758 -31.93 8.82 -2.50
C LEU A 758 -32.87 8.83 -3.72
N PRO A 759 -33.58 9.94 -4.01
CA PRO A 759 -34.40 10.05 -5.21
C PRO A 759 -33.55 10.09 -6.49
N ILE A 760 -32.34 10.65 -6.41
CA ILE A 760 -31.36 10.69 -7.49
C ILE A 760 -29.97 10.48 -6.90
N CYS A 761 -29.17 9.60 -7.51
CA CYS A 761 -27.77 9.45 -7.13
C CYS A 761 -26.88 9.04 -8.30
N SER A 762 -25.56 9.15 -8.13
CA SER A 762 -24.57 8.65 -9.09
C SER A 762 -23.41 7.98 -8.36
N PRO A 763 -22.84 6.88 -8.90
CA PRO A 763 -21.52 6.45 -8.47
C PRO A 763 -20.48 7.56 -8.68
N SER A 764 -19.41 7.52 -7.89
CA SER A 764 -18.29 8.45 -8.05
C SER A 764 -17.39 8.05 -9.24
N HIS A 765 -16.63 9.01 -9.76
CA HIS A 765 -15.78 8.83 -10.93
C HIS A 765 -14.31 8.62 -10.54
N ASP A 766 -13.69 7.61 -11.15
CA ASP A 766 -12.28 7.30 -10.98
C ASP A 766 -11.39 8.45 -11.49
N TRP A 767 -10.36 8.79 -10.71
CA TRP A 767 -9.43 9.90 -11.03
C TRP A 767 -8.66 9.71 -12.34
N ARG A 768 -8.58 8.48 -12.87
CA ARG A 768 -7.96 8.17 -14.16
C ARG A 768 -8.85 8.56 -15.35
N GLY A 769 -10.17 8.63 -15.14
CA GLY A 769 -11.18 9.00 -16.13
C GLY A 769 -11.42 10.51 -16.25
N ARG A 770 -12.53 10.87 -16.89
CA ARG A 770 -13.05 12.25 -16.94
C ARG A 770 -13.85 12.56 -15.68
N ILE A 771 -13.57 13.72 -15.09
CA ILE A 771 -14.30 14.26 -13.93
C ILE A 771 -14.67 15.70 -14.26
N SER A 772 -15.94 15.93 -14.57
CA SER A 772 -16.46 17.27 -14.89
C SER A 772 -16.64 18.12 -13.64
N TRP A 773 -17.05 17.50 -12.53
CA TRP A 773 -17.33 18.16 -11.25
C TRP A 773 -16.52 17.50 -10.13
N LEU A 774 -15.82 18.30 -9.33
CA LEU A 774 -14.86 17.80 -8.33
C LEU A 774 -15.51 16.86 -7.31
N HIS A 775 -16.74 17.14 -6.87
CA HIS A 775 -17.46 16.31 -5.89
C HIS A 775 -17.87 14.94 -6.44
N MET A 776 -17.99 14.81 -7.77
CA MET A 776 -18.22 13.52 -8.42
C MET A 776 -16.97 12.63 -8.37
N GLY A 777 -15.78 13.17 -8.11
CA GLY A 777 -14.54 12.40 -8.03
C GLY A 777 -14.46 11.49 -6.79
N ALA A 778 -13.96 10.27 -6.98
CA ALA A 778 -13.77 9.30 -5.89
C ALA A 778 -12.88 9.83 -4.76
N ARG A 779 -13.29 9.58 -3.52
CA ARG A 779 -12.50 9.86 -2.31
C ARG A 779 -11.36 8.84 -2.15
N GLY A 780 -10.35 9.19 -1.36
CA GLY A 780 -9.18 8.33 -1.10
C GLY A 780 -8.25 8.15 -2.30
N SER A 781 -8.41 8.94 -3.37
CA SER A 781 -7.56 8.89 -4.57
C SER A 781 -7.44 10.24 -5.26
N GLY A 782 -6.41 10.39 -6.11
CA GLY A 782 -6.17 11.61 -6.88
C GLY A 782 -6.15 12.88 -6.03
N ARG A 783 -7.03 13.84 -6.35
CA ARG A 783 -7.14 15.13 -5.64
C ARG A 783 -7.83 15.03 -4.27
N ARG A 784 -8.45 13.88 -3.94
CA ARG A 784 -9.18 13.62 -2.69
C ARG A 784 -8.52 12.52 -1.85
N ALA A 785 -7.20 12.34 -1.98
CA ALA A 785 -6.44 11.27 -1.32
C ALA A 785 -6.44 11.34 0.23
N ALA A 786 -6.66 12.53 0.81
CA ALA A 786 -6.75 12.71 2.26
C ALA A 786 -8.13 12.35 2.84
N GLU A 787 -9.12 12.06 1.99
CA GLU A 787 -10.48 11.72 2.41
C GLU A 787 -10.69 10.20 2.52
N PRO A 788 -11.54 9.70 3.44
CA PRO A 788 -11.88 8.28 3.51
C PRO A 788 -12.46 7.76 2.18
N PRO A 789 -11.99 6.62 1.65
CA PRO A 789 -12.42 6.11 0.35
C PRO A 789 -13.87 5.61 0.32
N ALA A 790 -14.46 5.27 1.47
CA ALA A 790 -15.83 4.78 1.59
C ALA A 790 -16.84 5.88 1.93
N GLY A 791 -18.13 5.57 1.74
CA GLY A 791 -19.27 6.40 2.16
C GLY A 791 -20.12 6.99 1.04
N VAL A 792 -21.08 7.83 1.43
CA VAL A 792 -22.00 8.57 0.54
C VAL A 792 -21.89 10.05 0.88
N GLU A 793 -21.87 10.92 -0.13
CA GLU A 793 -21.95 12.37 0.03
C GLU A 793 -23.30 12.87 -0.46
N LEU A 794 -24.03 13.61 0.38
CA LEU A 794 -25.31 14.22 -0.01
C LEU A 794 -25.04 15.50 -0.79
N THR A 795 -25.85 15.75 -1.81
CA THR A 795 -25.66 16.87 -2.72
C THR A 795 -27.00 17.40 -3.23
N ASN A 796 -27.01 18.66 -3.65
CA ASN A 796 -28.11 19.18 -4.46
C ASN A 796 -27.94 18.92 -5.96
N PHE A 797 -26.78 18.42 -6.39
CA PHE A 797 -26.40 18.34 -7.80
C PHE A 797 -25.70 17.01 -8.13
N VAL A 798 -26.22 16.32 -9.14
CA VAL A 798 -25.64 15.13 -9.76
C VAL A 798 -25.50 15.41 -11.26
N GLU A 799 -24.36 15.03 -11.84
CA GLU A 799 -24.14 15.14 -13.28
C GLU A 799 -24.95 14.09 -14.04
N VAL A 800 -25.48 14.45 -15.22
CA VAL A 800 -26.34 13.62 -16.06
C VAL A 800 -25.59 12.47 -16.71
N THR A 801 -24.26 12.36 -16.57
CA THR A 801 -23.45 11.24 -17.10
C THR A 801 -24.03 9.88 -16.71
N CYS A 802 -24.30 9.66 -15.43
CA CYS A 802 -24.90 8.41 -14.93
C CYS A 802 -25.80 8.57 -13.70
N PRO A 803 -26.89 9.35 -13.77
CA PRO A 803 -27.86 9.41 -12.69
C PRO A 803 -28.70 8.12 -12.65
N LEU A 804 -28.77 7.51 -11.48
CA LEU A 804 -29.85 6.62 -11.09
C LEU A 804 -31.00 7.47 -10.56
N PHE A 805 -32.20 7.26 -11.09
CA PHE A 805 -33.42 7.89 -10.62
C PHE A 805 -34.31 6.87 -9.92
N GLU A 806 -34.92 7.27 -8.81
CA GLU A 806 -36.23 6.74 -8.42
C GLU A 806 -37.25 7.13 -9.50
N THR A 807 -38.15 6.20 -9.84
CA THR A 807 -39.11 6.40 -10.93
C THR A 807 -39.93 7.68 -10.80
N ASP A 808 -40.37 8.05 -9.60
CA ASP A 808 -41.15 9.28 -9.38
C ASP A 808 -40.32 10.55 -9.59
N ALA A 809 -39.03 10.53 -9.19
CA ALA A 809 -38.11 11.62 -9.49
C ALA A 809 -37.88 11.76 -10.99
N LEU A 810 -37.76 10.64 -11.72
CA LEU A 810 -37.65 10.67 -13.18
C LEU A 810 -38.91 11.25 -13.84
N ARG A 811 -40.12 10.89 -13.36
CA ARG A 811 -41.39 11.44 -13.87
C ARG A 811 -41.43 12.95 -13.68
N GLU A 812 -41.08 13.43 -12.49
CA GLU A 812 -41.05 14.86 -12.19
C GLU A 812 -40.06 15.60 -13.11
N TYR A 813 -38.82 15.09 -13.22
CA TYR A 813 -37.83 15.63 -14.14
C TYR A 813 -38.33 15.71 -15.58
N LEU A 814 -38.90 14.61 -16.11
CA LEU A 814 -39.36 14.54 -17.49
C LEU A 814 -40.56 15.45 -17.78
N ASN A 815 -41.44 15.69 -16.80
CA ASN A 815 -42.54 16.65 -16.94
C ASN A 815 -42.01 18.06 -17.24
N HIS A 816 -40.97 18.50 -16.52
CA HIS A 816 -40.34 19.81 -16.77
C HIS A 816 -39.49 19.81 -18.04
N PHE A 817 -38.78 18.71 -18.32
CA PHE A 817 -38.04 18.55 -19.58
C PHE A 817 -38.97 18.68 -20.80
N LEU A 818 -40.13 18.03 -20.77
CA LEU A 818 -41.12 18.13 -21.84
C LEU A 818 -41.74 19.51 -21.97
N TRP A 819 -41.94 20.21 -20.86
CA TRP A 819 -42.53 21.53 -20.86
C TRP A 819 -41.58 22.62 -21.38
N CYS A 820 -40.31 22.63 -20.96
CA CYS A 820 -39.38 23.70 -21.32
C CYS A 820 -37.98 23.25 -21.74
N GLY A 821 -37.59 22.01 -21.45
CA GLY A 821 -36.22 21.50 -21.62
C GLY A 821 -35.94 20.74 -22.91
N SER A 822 -36.91 20.51 -23.79
CA SER A 822 -36.73 19.65 -24.98
C SER A 822 -35.68 20.17 -25.97
N GLU A 823 -35.31 21.45 -25.89
CA GLU A 823 -34.23 22.08 -26.67
C GLU A 823 -32.83 21.88 -26.08
N LEU A 824 -32.71 21.34 -24.86
CA LEU A 824 -31.43 21.08 -24.19
C LEU A 824 -30.73 19.86 -24.79
N THR A 825 -29.42 19.99 -24.95
CA THR A 825 -28.52 18.89 -25.33
C THR A 825 -27.16 19.09 -24.65
N GLY A 826 -26.88 18.32 -23.61
CA GLY A 826 -25.56 18.25 -22.96
C GLY A 826 -25.07 19.52 -22.27
N TRP A 827 -25.96 20.48 -22.04
CA TRP A 827 -25.75 21.57 -21.11
C TRP A 827 -27.10 21.97 -20.50
N GLY A 828 -27.16 22.08 -19.17
CA GLY A 828 -28.36 22.52 -18.46
C GLY A 828 -29.29 21.40 -18.00
N ASP A 829 -29.14 20.17 -18.51
CA ASP A 829 -29.91 18.99 -18.06
C ASP A 829 -29.73 18.74 -16.55
N ASP A 830 -28.49 18.77 -16.05
CA ASP A 830 -28.16 18.61 -14.63
C ASP A 830 -28.86 19.65 -13.73
N TRP A 831 -28.92 20.90 -14.22
CA TRP A 831 -29.53 22.02 -13.51
C TRP A 831 -31.05 21.99 -13.56
N LEU A 832 -31.63 21.54 -14.67
CA LEU A 832 -33.06 21.29 -14.76
C LEU A 832 -33.47 20.14 -13.82
N MET A 833 -32.69 19.05 -13.81
CA MET A 833 -32.88 17.92 -12.89
C MET A 833 -32.82 18.38 -11.43
N THR A 834 -31.82 19.20 -11.10
CA THR A 834 -31.69 19.82 -9.77
C THR A 834 -32.90 20.68 -9.43
N ALA A 835 -33.31 21.60 -10.31
CA ALA A 835 -34.43 22.50 -10.05
C ALA A 835 -35.79 21.76 -9.92
N ALA A 836 -35.96 20.65 -10.64
CA ALA A 836 -37.18 19.86 -10.62
C ALA A 836 -37.28 18.94 -9.40
N CYS A 837 -36.19 18.27 -9.03
CA CYS A 837 -36.25 17.13 -8.12
C CYS A 837 -35.63 17.38 -6.75
N PHE A 838 -34.76 18.38 -6.60
CA PHE A 838 -34.05 18.59 -5.34
C PHE A 838 -34.99 19.10 -4.25
N GLN A 839 -35.01 18.39 -3.13
CA GLN A 839 -35.62 18.85 -1.88
C GLN A 839 -34.62 18.71 -0.75
N LYS A 840 -34.54 19.70 0.14
CA LYS A 840 -33.62 19.63 1.29
C LYS A 840 -33.89 18.40 2.19
N SER A 841 -35.15 17.94 2.24
CA SER A 841 -35.58 16.74 2.98
C SER A 841 -35.24 15.42 2.28
N ARG A 842 -35.09 15.41 0.95
CA ARG A 842 -34.69 14.25 0.13
C ARG A 842 -33.62 14.68 -0.88
N PRO A 843 -32.36 14.85 -0.42
CA PRO A 843 -31.27 15.31 -1.28
C PRO A 843 -30.81 14.21 -2.25
N PHE A 844 -30.00 14.61 -3.23
CA PHE A 844 -29.32 13.63 -4.10
C PHE A 844 -28.08 13.06 -3.39
N GLY A 845 -27.45 12.06 -3.99
CA GLY A 845 -26.21 11.49 -3.46
C GLY A 845 -25.14 11.15 -4.49
N VAL A 846 -23.87 11.28 -4.08
CA VAL A 846 -22.70 10.72 -4.75
C VAL A 846 -22.20 9.54 -3.93
N LEU A 847 -22.11 8.37 -4.56
CA LEU A 847 -21.75 7.12 -3.89
C LEU A 847 -20.23 6.93 -4.00
N HIS A 848 -19.47 7.20 -2.93
CA HIS A 848 -18.01 7.03 -2.94
C HIS A 848 -17.56 5.60 -2.64
N ASN A 849 -18.42 4.79 -2.03
CA ASN A 849 -18.25 3.34 -1.90
C ASN A 849 -18.34 2.57 -3.24
N ILE A 850 -18.74 3.26 -4.32
CA ILE A 850 -18.86 2.70 -5.68
C ILE A 850 -18.22 3.68 -6.66
N THR A 851 -17.17 3.23 -7.34
CA THR A 851 -16.42 4.05 -8.29
C THR A 851 -16.51 3.45 -9.69
N ILE A 852 -16.84 4.28 -10.68
CA ILE A 852 -16.84 3.91 -12.10
C ILE A 852 -15.84 4.76 -12.87
N CYS A 853 -15.37 4.26 -14.02
CA CYS A 853 -14.49 5.02 -14.90
C CYS A 853 -15.27 5.56 -16.09
N ASN A 854 -15.30 6.89 -16.24
CA ASN A 854 -15.69 7.57 -17.46
C ASN A 854 -14.42 7.69 -18.33
N PRO A 855 -14.21 6.85 -19.36
CA PRO A 855 -12.96 6.82 -20.12
C PRO A 855 -12.71 8.16 -20.83
N LYS A 856 -11.43 8.56 -20.96
CA LYS A 856 -11.07 9.75 -21.76
C LYS A 856 -11.33 9.46 -23.24
N ASP A 857 -11.69 10.49 -24.00
CA ASP A 857 -12.01 10.34 -25.43
C ASP A 857 -10.92 9.55 -26.16
N ARG A 858 -11.33 8.52 -26.92
CA ARG A 858 -10.45 7.94 -27.92
C ARG A 858 -10.11 9.04 -28.92
N PRO A 859 -8.84 9.23 -29.33
CA PRO A 859 -8.51 10.22 -30.35
C PRO A 859 -9.28 9.87 -31.63
N GLY A 860 -10.33 10.64 -31.90
CA GLY A 860 -11.03 10.60 -33.17
C GLY A 860 -10.18 11.20 -34.27
N PRO A 861 -10.63 11.13 -35.54
CA PRO A 861 -9.93 11.75 -36.67
C PRO A 861 -9.77 13.28 -36.52
N ASN A 862 -10.49 13.89 -35.59
CA ASN A 862 -10.34 15.30 -35.24
C ASN A 862 -10.30 15.47 -33.70
N PRO A 863 -9.12 15.38 -33.06
CA PRO A 863 -8.98 15.39 -31.59
C PRO A 863 -9.40 16.71 -30.91
N GLN A 864 -9.86 17.70 -31.68
CA GLN A 864 -10.32 19.00 -31.20
C GLN A 864 -11.85 19.14 -31.07
N LEU A 865 -12.66 18.14 -31.48
CA LEU A 865 -14.12 18.22 -31.47
C LEU A 865 -14.74 17.02 -30.74
N ARG A 866 -15.55 17.25 -29.70
CA ARG A 866 -16.30 16.20 -29.01
C ARG A 866 -17.49 15.75 -29.87
N GLU A 867 -17.96 14.51 -29.72
CA GLU A 867 -19.12 13.99 -30.48
C GLU A 867 -20.37 14.86 -30.32
N ILE A 868 -20.58 15.40 -29.11
CA ILE A 868 -21.68 16.32 -28.84
C ILE A 868 -21.55 17.66 -29.57
N ASP A 869 -20.32 18.09 -29.89
CA ASP A 869 -20.08 19.32 -30.66
C ASP A 869 -20.48 19.12 -32.14
N GLN A 870 -20.71 17.87 -32.60
CA GLN A 870 -21.27 17.57 -33.92
C GLN A 870 -22.80 17.66 -33.95
N LEU A 871 -23.46 17.57 -32.79
CA LEU A 871 -24.92 17.72 -32.68
C LEU A 871 -25.30 19.20 -32.65
N HIS A 872 -24.73 19.99 -31.73
CA HIS A 872 -24.92 21.44 -31.64
C HIS A 872 -23.62 22.14 -31.19
N ALA A 873 -23.41 23.37 -31.64
CA ALA A 873 -22.28 24.19 -31.19
C ALA A 873 -22.37 24.49 -29.67
N VAL A 874 -21.25 24.81 -29.03
CA VAL A 874 -21.21 25.15 -27.58
C VAL A 874 -22.08 26.38 -27.30
N GLU A 875 -21.99 27.42 -28.13
CA GLU A 875 -22.72 28.67 -28.00
C GLU A 875 -24.24 28.48 -28.11
N GLU A 876 -24.68 27.58 -28.99
CA GLU A 876 -26.09 27.24 -29.18
C GLU A 876 -26.66 26.54 -27.94
N ARG A 877 -25.90 25.61 -27.33
CA ARG A 877 -26.29 24.92 -26.10
C ARG A 877 -26.37 25.87 -24.90
N LEU A 878 -25.40 26.78 -24.76
CA LEU A 878 -25.44 27.83 -23.74
C LEU A 878 -26.65 28.76 -23.91
N THR A 879 -26.98 29.09 -25.16
CA THR A 879 -28.14 29.94 -25.48
C THR A 879 -29.45 29.21 -25.17
N ALA A 880 -29.55 27.92 -25.51
CA ALA A 880 -30.68 27.07 -25.16
C ALA A 880 -30.87 27.04 -23.64
N TRP A 881 -29.82 26.79 -22.86
CA TRP A 881 -29.89 26.81 -21.40
C TRP A 881 -30.38 28.17 -20.85
N LYS A 882 -29.88 29.29 -21.37
CA LYS A 882 -30.36 30.63 -20.96
C LYS A 882 -31.87 30.80 -21.19
N ARG A 883 -32.39 30.35 -22.34
CA ARG A 883 -33.85 30.39 -22.63
C ARG A 883 -34.64 29.52 -21.68
N VAL A 884 -34.18 28.30 -21.41
CA VAL A 884 -34.82 27.38 -20.47
C VAL A 884 -34.81 27.96 -19.05
N LYS A 885 -33.66 28.45 -18.58
CA LYS A 885 -33.53 29.12 -17.28
C LYS A 885 -34.47 30.30 -17.13
N GLN A 886 -34.66 31.11 -18.18
CA GLN A 886 -35.63 32.21 -18.16
C GLN A 886 -37.08 31.73 -18.02
N ARG A 887 -37.45 30.62 -18.71
CA ARG A 887 -38.78 30.01 -18.57
C ARG A 887 -38.97 29.41 -17.16
N LEU A 888 -37.94 28.78 -16.62
CA LEU A 888 -37.94 28.20 -15.26
C LEU A 888 -38.04 29.26 -14.17
N GLY A 889 -37.35 30.40 -14.31
CA GLY A 889 -37.30 31.48 -13.32
C GLY A 889 -38.65 32.12 -12.97
N GLY A 890 -39.72 31.77 -13.69
CA GLY A 890 -41.10 32.11 -13.33
C GLY A 890 -41.87 31.04 -12.54
N ARG A 891 -41.29 29.85 -12.28
CA ARG A 891 -41.98 28.69 -11.66
C ARG A 891 -41.14 27.86 -10.69
N LEU A 892 -39.84 27.72 -10.93
CA LEU A 892 -38.92 26.92 -10.10
C LEU A 892 -37.66 27.72 -9.76
N PRO A 893 -37.16 27.65 -8.51
CA PRO A 893 -35.91 28.29 -8.14
C PRO A 893 -34.71 27.54 -8.75
N VAL A 894 -34.00 28.18 -9.68
CA VAL A 894 -32.77 27.63 -10.27
C VAL A 894 -31.57 28.17 -9.50
N THR A 895 -30.84 27.28 -8.84
CA THR A 895 -29.49 27.54 -8.28
C THR A 895 -28.45 26.91 -9.19
N GLU A 896 -27.37 27.62 -9.49
CA GLU A 896 -26.18 27.08 -10.18
C GLU A 896 -25.00 26.91 -9.21
N GLU A 897 -25.31 26.74 -7.91
CA GLU A 897 -24.36 26.48 -6.86
C GLU A 897 -24.44 25.00 -6.45
N VAL A 898 -23.31 24.30 -6.57
CA VAL A 898 -23.17 22.93 -6.05
C VAL A 898 -22.90 22.99 -4.56
N ARG A 899 -23.69 22.26 -3.78
CA ARG A 899 -23.54 22.13 -2.33
C ARG A 899 -23.49 20.66 -1.97
N THR A 900 -22.49 20.30 -1.19
CA THR A 900 -22.32 18.95 -0.66
C THR A 900 -22.25 18.97 0.86
N TRP A 901 -22.73 17.89 1.48
CA TRP A 901 -22.63 17.67 2.92
C TRP A 901 -22.68 16.18 3.22
N LEU A 902 -22.29 15.82 4.44
CA LEU A 902 -22.30 14.42 4.87
C LEU A 902 -23.71 13.99 5.32
N PRO A 903 -24.10 12.73 5.11
CA PRO A 903 -25.31 12.19 5.71
C PRO A 903 -25.18 12.15 7.24
N ARG A 904 -26.32 11.93 7.91
CA ARG A 904 -26.29 11.61 9.34
C ARG A 904 -25.63 10.24 9.55
N PRO A 905 -24.93 10.03 10.67
CA PRO A 905 -24.41 8.72 11.03
C PRO A 905 -25.51 7.66 11.01
N ARG A 906 -25.22 6.51 10.42
CA ARG A 906 -26.15 5.38 10.36
C ARG A 906 -26.33 4.79 11.77
N LEU A 907 -27.56 4.43 12.16
CA LEU A 907 -27.84 3.73 13.44
C LEU A 907 -28.17 2.26 13.19
N ARG A 908 -27.39 1.35 13.78
CA ARG A 908 -27.58 -0.11 13.69
C ARG A 908 -27.86 -0.73 15.05
N CYS A 909 -29.07 -1.26 15.21
CA CYS A 909 -29.43 -2.03 16.39
C CYS A 909 -29.16 -3.52 16.15
N VAL A 910 -28.17 -4.07 16.84
CA VAL A 910 -27.86 -5.50 16.86
C VAL A 910 -28.96 -6.19 17.66
N ASN A 911 -29.80 -6.97 16.98
CA ASN A 911 -30.96 -7.63 17.59
C ASN A 911 -31.10 -9.06 17.05
N LEU A 912 -31.38 -10.01 17.94
CA LEU A 912 -31.73 -11.37 17.52
C LEU A 912 -33.13 -11.35 16.88
N PRO A 913 -33.34 -11.93 15.68
CA PRO A 913 -34.66 -11.96 15.05
C PRO A 913 -35.78 -12.54 15.93
N ARG A 914 -35.44 -13.48 16.82
CA ARG A 914 -36.37 -14.08 17.79
C ARG A 914 -36.69 -13.21 19.01
N ALA A 915 -35.94 -12.15 19.27
CA ALA A 915 -36.18 -11.22 20.38
C ALA A 915 -37.23 -10.15 19.98
N THR A 916 -38.46 -10.62 19.73
CA THR A 916 -39.51 -9.78 19.11
C THR A 916 -40.03 -8.67 20.01
N GLU A 917 -39.99 -8.87 21.32
CA GLU A 917 -40.45 -7.96 22.36
C GLU A 917 -39.50 -6.77 22.48
N ARG A 918 -38.18 -7.03 22.53
CA ARG A 918 -37.14 -5.97 22.51
C ARG A 918 -37.19 -5.18 21.21
N ARG A 919 -37.38 -5.86 20.08
CA ARG A 919 -37.57 -5.21 18.78
C ARG A 919 -38.79 -4.27 18.79
N LYS A 920 -39.95 -4.73 19.30
CA LYS A 920 -41.16 -3.91 19.43
C LYS A 920 -40.93 -2.71 20.34
N GLN A 921 -40.20 -2.90 21.45
CA GLN A 921 -39.87 -1.82 22.37
C GLN A 921 -39.02 -0.74 21.68
N ILE A 922 -37.92 -1.12 21.01
CA ILE A 922 -37.08 -0.18 20.25
C ILE A 922 -37.91 0.53 19.17
N THR A 923 -38.77 -0.18 18.45
CA THR A 923 -39.66 0.43 17.45
C THR A 923 -40.59 1.48 18.08
N CYS A 924 -41.29 1.15 19.16
CA CYS A 924 -42.25 2.07 19.78
C CYS A 924 -41.56 3.27 20.44
N GLU A 925 -40.50 3.05 21.21
CA GLU A 925 -39.87 4.09 22.03
C GLU A 925 -38.89 4.96 21.22
N TRP A 926 -38.03 4.35 20.41
CA TRP A 926 -36.97 5.08 19.71
C TRP A 926 -37.41 5.54 18.32
N ILE A 927 -38.00 4.65 17.52
CA ILE A 927 -38.32 4.95 16.12
C ILE A 927 -39.60 5.79 16.05
N ASP A 928 -40.71 5.26 16.53
CA ASP A 928 -42.03 5.92 16.44
C ASP A 928 -42.17 7.05 17.47
N GLY A 929 -41.65 6.85 18.68
CA GLY A 929 -41.76 7.81 19.78
C GLY A 929 -40.82 9.01 19.67
N LEU A 930 -39.59 8.81 19.19
CA LEU A 930 -38.52 9.84 19.21
C LEU A 930 -37.87 10.11 17.84
N GLY A 931 -38.29 9.40 16.79
CA GLY A 931 -37.86 9.65 15.41
C GLY A 931 -36.42 9.22 15.09
N PHE A 932 -35.84 8.26 15.83
CA PHE A 932 -34.52 7.74 15.51
C PHE A 932 -34.52 6.87 14.24
N PRO A 933 -33.57 7.06 13.30
CA PRO A 933 -33.50 6.26 12.08
C PRO A 933 -32.79 4.92 12.30
N ILE A 934 -33.27 4.13 13.28
CA ILE A 934 -32.68 2.83 13.63
C ILE A 934 -33.06 1.79 12.58
N LYS A 935 -32.05 1.09 12.06
CA LYS A 935 -32.24 -0.16 11.32
C LYS A 935 -31.70 -1.33 12.13
N PHE A 936 -32.47 -2.41 12.18
CA PHE A 936 -32.06 -3.63 12.89
C PHE A 936 -31.10 -4.46 12.05
N PHE A 937 -29.98 -4.85 12.65
CA PHE A 937 -29.05 -5.83 12.10
C PHE A 937 -29.31 -7.20 12.76
N PRO A 938 -29.47 -8.29 12.00
CA PRO A 938 -29.72 -9.62 12.56
C PRO A 938 -28.47 -10.14 13.28
N ALA A 939 -28.54 -10.20 14.61
CA ALA A 939 -27.44 -10.71 15.43
C ALA A 939 -27.18 -12.21 15.21
N PHE A 940 -25.93 -12.63 15.39
CA PHE A 940 -25.54 -14.04 15.34
C PHE A 940 -26.02 -14.76 16.62
N ASP A 941 -26.86 -15.78 16.45
CA ASP A 941 -27.44 -16.52 17.58
C ASP A 941 -26.42 -17.52 18.15
N ARG A 942 -26.20 -17.48 19.47
CA ARG A 942 -25.32 -18.45 20.16
C ARG A 942 -25.67 -19.92 19.88
N ARG A 943 -26.93 -20.21 19.57
CA ARG A 943 -27.40 -21.57 19.23
C ARG A 943 -26.73 -22.12 17.97
N GLU A 944 -26.13 -21.27 17.16
CA GLU A 944 -25.35 -21.66 15.99
C GLU A 944 -23.95 -22.16 16.38
N LEU A 945 -23.33 -21.56 17.41
CA LEU A 945 -22.09 -22.06 18.00
C LEU A 945 -22.28 -23.42 18.66
N GLU A 946 -23.42 -23.63 19.34
CA GLU A 946 -23.80 -24.92 19.94
C GLU A 946 -23.95 -26.04 18.88
N LYS A 947 -24.22 -25.67 17.62
CA LYS A 947 -24.24 -26.58 16.46
C LYS A 947 -22.87 -26.71 15.76
N GLY A 948 -21.82 -26.12 16.33
CA GLY A 948 -20.47 -26.14 15.77
C GLY A 948 -20.25 -25.20 14.58
N ARG A 949 -21.16 -24.24 14.33
CA ARG A 949 -21.05 -23.26 13.24
C ARG A 949 -20.49 -21.95 13.78
N SER A 950 -19.40 -21.46 13.18
CA SER A 950 -18.82 -20.15 13.49
C SER A 950 -18.31 -19.46 12.22
N PHE A 951 -18.41 -18.13 12.17
CA PHE A 951 -17.83 -17.32 11.10
C PHE A 951 -16.34 -17.05 11.31
N PHE A 952 -15.89 -17.06 12.58
CA PHE A 952 -14.53 -16.70 12.97
C PHE A 952 -13.92 -17.81 13.83
N GLN A 953 -12.60 -17.96 13.75
CA GLN A 953 -11.88 -18.91 14.59
C GLN A 953 -11.75 -18.37 16.02
N TYR A 954 -11.95 -19.25 16.99
CA TYR A 954 -11.82 -18.94 18.41
C TYR A 954 -10.93 -20.00 19.07
N GLU A 955 -9.96 -19.54 19.87
CA GLU A 955 -9.08 -20.40 20.65
C GLU A 955 -9.09 -19.99 22.12
N ASP A 956 -9.39 -20.95 23.01
CA ASP A 956 -9.42 -20.70 24.46
C ASP A 956 -8.10 -20.14 24.99
N SER A 957 -6.97 -20.59 24.44
CA SER A 957 -5.62 -20.14 24.82
C SER A 957 -5.45 -18.62 24.67
N ALA A 958 -5.94 -18.05 23.57
CA ALA A 958 -5.84 -16.62 23.31
C ALA A 958 -6.65 -15.79 24.32
N ALA A 959 -7.88 -16.22 24.63
CA ALA A 959 -8.71 -15.57 25.64
C ALA A 959 -8.17 -15.73 27.06
N ILE A 960 -7.70 -16.92 27.43
CA ILE A 960 -7.09 -17.17 28.74
C ILE A 960 -5.86 -16.28 28.94
N ASN A 961 -5.00 -16.13 27.94
CA ASN A 961 -3.81 -15.29 28.02
C ASN A 961 -4.15 -13.81 28.24
N LYS A 962 -5.29 -13.34 27.69
CA LYS A 962 -5.66 -11.92 27.73
C LYS A 962 -6.56 -11.54 28.89
N ILE A 963 -7.55 -12.37 29.21
CA ILE A 963 -8.59 -12.06 30.22
C ILE A 963 -8.59 -13.04 31.40
N GLY A 964 -7.70 -14.03 31.41
CA GLY A 964 -7.58 -15.01 32.51
C GLY A 964 -8.61 -16.13 32.49
N ARG A 965 -9.47 -16.22 31.47
CA ARG A 965 -10.48 -17.26 31.29
C ARG A 965 -10.91 -17.41 29.82
N PRO A 966 -11.52 -18.53 29.43
CA PRO A 966 -12.24 -18.65 28.16
C PRO A 966 -13.38 -17.63 28.03
N LEU A 967 -13.73 -17.30 26.78
CA LEU A 967 -14.98 -16.61 26.46
C LEU A 967 -16.17 -17.58 26.58
N THR A 968 -17.28 -17.05 27.05
CA THR A 968 -18.55 -17.77 27.04
C THR A 968 -19.13 -17.79 25.61
N ALA A 969 -19.99 -18.78 25.31
CA ALA A 969 -20.66 -18.85 24.01
C ALA A 969 -21.46 -17.57 23.68
N GLY A 970 -21.98 -16.89 24.71
CA GLY A 970 -22.64 -15.59 24.55
C GLY A 970 -21.68 -14.45 24.20
N GLU A 971 -20.50 -14.39 24.82
CA GLU A 971 -19.47 -13.41 24.46
C GLU A 971 -18.96 -13.61 23.03
N ILE A 972 -18.79 -14.87 22.60
CA ILE A 972 -18.41 -15.22 21.22
C ILE A 972 -19.53 -14.80 20.24
N ALA A 973 -20.80 -15.06 20.58
CA ALA A 973 -21.93 -14.68 19.74
C ALA A 973 -22.08 -13.14 19.64
N CYS A 974 -21.87 -12.43 20.75
CA CYS A 974 -21.87 -10.98 20.79
C CYS A 974 -20.74 -10.39 19.95
N ALA A 975 -19.49 -10.85 20.16
CA ALA A 975 -18.33 -10.43 19.36
C ALA A 975 -18.53 -10.70 17.86
N SER A 976 -19.07 -11.87 17.49
CA SER A 976 -19.43 -12.20 16.11
C SER A 976 -20.46 -11.22 15.53
N SER A 977 -21.51 -10.90 16.30
CA SER A 977 -22.57 -9.98 15.87
C SER A 977 -22.02 -8.58 15.61
N HIS A 978 -21.18 -8.07 16.51
CA HIS A 978 -20.50 -6.78 16.34
C HIS A 978 -19.53 -6.79 15.15
N ALA A 979 -18.71 -7.83 15.00
CA ALA A 979 -17.79 -7.94 13.87
C ALA A 979 -18.53 -7.96 12.51
N LEU A 980 -19.67 -8.66 12.44
CA LEU A 980 -20.48 -8.75 11.22
C LEU A 980 -21.11 -7.40 10.84
N VAL A 981 -21.72 -6.69 11.80
CA VAL A 981 -22.28 -5.36 11.53
C VAL A 981 -21.19 -4.35 11.20
N MET A 982 -20.02 -4.41 11.85
CA MET A 982 -18.90 -3.52 11.56
C MET A 982 -18.37 -3.74 10.14
N ARG A 983 -18.17 -5.00 9.73
CA ARG A 983 -17.74 -5.36 8.37
C ARG A 983 -18.68 -4.81 7.30
N GLU A 984 -19.99 -4.85 7.57
CA GLU A 984 -21.00 -4.33 6.67
C GLU A 984 -20.99 -2.79 6.62
N GLU A 985 -20.91 -2.14 7.78
CA GLU A 985 -20.89 -0.69 7.84
C GLU A 985 -19.58 -0.09 7.31
N MET A 986 -18.46 -0.83 7.26
CA MET A 986 -17.22 -0.37 6.61
C MET A 986 -17.42 -0.02 5.13
N GLU A 987 -18.41 -0.60 4.44
CA GLU A 987 -18.74 -0.23 3.06
C GLU A 987 -19.46 1.12 2.95
N PHE A 988 -20.24 1.49 3.97
CA PHE A 988 -21.12 2.66 3.95
C PHE A 988 -20.62 3.83 4.80
N THR A 989 -19.68 3.59 5.71
CA THR A 989 -19.23 4.58 6.69
C THR A 989 -18.23 5.54 6.06
N GLY A 990 -18.65 6.80 5.90
CA GLY A 990 -17.78 7.91 5.55
C GLY A 990 -17.27 8.67 6.79
N PRO A 991 -16.86 9.95 6.62
CA PRO A 991 -16.38 10.79 7.72
C PRO A 991 -17.41 11.04 8.84
N GLU A 992 -18.70 10.89 8.55
CA GLU A 992 -19.79 11.00 9.53
C GLU A 992 -19.77 9.90 10.59
N GLY A 993 -19.13 8.77 10.32
CA GLY A 993 -19.10 7.62 11.23
C GLY A 993 -20.43 6.85 11.29
N VAL A 994 -20.49 5.86 12.18
CA VAL A 994 -21.63 4.96 12.36
C VAL A 994 -21.91 4.73 13.84
N ILE A 995 -23.16 4.50 14.19
CA ILE A 995 -23.60 4.23 15.56
C ILE A 995 -24.12 2.81 15.62
N ILE A 996 -23.50 2.00 16.47
CA ILE A 996 -23.91 0.63 16.73
C ILE A 996 -24.50 0.59 18.15
N LEU A 997 -25.70 0.06 18.27
CA LEU A 997 -26.40 -0.13 19.53
C LEU A 997 -26.89 -1.56 19.71
N GLU A 998 -27.04 -1.97 20.96
CA GLU A 998 -27.70 -3.21 21.37
C GLU A 998 -29.21 -2.98 21.52
N ASP A 999 -29.97 -4.05 21.76
CA ASP A 999 -31.45 -4.03 21.81
C ASP A 999 -32.01 -3.88 23.23
N ASP A 1000 -31.18 -3.50 24.20
CA ASP A 1000 -31.49 -3.43 25.64
C ASP A 1000 -31.23 -2.04 26.27
N VAL A 1001 -31.46 -1.00 25.47
CA VAL A 1001 -31.25 0.41 25.83
C VAL A 1001 -32.54 1.22 25.77
N THR A 1002 -32.68 2.19 26.67
CA THR A 1002 -33.83 3.10 26.72
C THR A 1002 -33.37 4.54 26.47
N PRO A 1003 -34.06 5.32 25.60
CA PRO A 1003 -33.62 6.65 25.22
C PRO A 1003 -33.94 7.67 26.32
N ARG A 1004 -33.08 8.68 26.48
CA ARG A 1004 -33.32 9.85 27.36
C ARG A 1004 -33.67 11.12 26.57
N TRP A 1005 -33.15 11.27 25.35
CA TRP A 1005 -33.31 12.47 24.52
C TRP A 1005 -33.70 12.10 23.09
N GLY A 1006 -34.07 13.10 22.27
CA GLY A 1006 -34.48 12.91 20.88
C GLY A 1006 -33.31 12.71 19.90
N ALA A 1007 -33.62 12.30 18.67
CA ALA A 1007 -32.63 11.97 17.66
C ALA A 1007 -31.80 13.17 17.14
N VAL A 1008 -32.40 14.37 17.08
CA VAL A 1008 -31.72 15.60 16.63
C VAL A 1008 -30.59 15.96 17.58
N ASP A 1009 -30.83 15.83 18.88
CA ASP A 1009 -29.84 16.13 19.91
C ASP A 1009 -28.62 15.22 19.77
N LEU A 1010 -28.80 13.91 19.54
CA LEU A 1010 -27.68 12.98 19.37
C LEU A 1010 -26.70 13.39 18.25
N PHE A 1011 -27.22 13.68 17.05
CA PHE A 1011 -26.35 13.89 15.89
C PHE A 1011 -25.54 15.18 15.98
N GLU A 1012 -26.15 16.28 16.41
CA GLU A 1012 -25.43 17.54 16.60
C GLU A 1012 -24.40 17.42 17.72
N ARG A 1013 -24.75 16.74 18.82
CA ARG A 1013 -23.83 16.49 19.93
C ARG A 1013 -22.63 15.66 19.52
N LEU A 1014 -22.82 14.60 18.74
CA LEU A 1014 -21.73 13.79 18.22
C LEU A 1014 -20.85 14.55 17.24
N LYS A 1015 -21.45 15.34 16.35
CA LYS A 1015 -20.71 16.20 15.42
C LYS A 1015 -19.83 17.20 16.17
N THR A 1016 -20.38 17.87 17.18
CA THR A 1016 -19.63 18.79 18.03
C THR A 1016 -18.55 18.06 18.83
N ALA A 1017 -18.88 16.93 19.45
CA ALA A 1017 -17.94 16.14 20.24
C ALA A 1017 -16.76 15.63 19.41
N ALA A 1018 -17.01 15.01 18.25
CA ALA A 1018 -15.98 14.48 17.36
C ALA A 1018 -15.08 15.59 16.79
N ALA A 1019 -15.64 16.78 16.52
CA ALA A 1019 -14.86 17.93 16.08
C ALA A 1019 -14.02 18.56 17.21
N ALA A 1020 -14.54 18.55 18.43
CA ALA A 1020 -13.96 19.23 19.58
C ALA A 1020 -12.92 18.38 20.33
N LEU A 1021 -12.91 17.07 20.11
CA LEU A 1021 -11.97 16.12 20.69
C LEU A 1021 -11.11 15.48 19.59
N PRO A 1022 -9.97 16.11 19.20
CA PRO A 1022 -9.08 15.57 18.17
C PRO A 1022 -8.66 14.14 18.47
N GLY A 1023 -8.63 13.29 17.44
CA GLY A 1023 -8.23 11.89 17.57
C GLY A 1023 -9.22 10.97 18.28
N VAL A 1024 -10.44 11.43 18.61
CA VAL A 1024 -11.52 10.52 19.03
C VAL A 1024 -11.99 9.66 17.87
N GLU A 1025 -12.16 8.38 18.15
CA GLU A 1025 -12.53 7.37 17.16
C GLU A 1025 -13.73 6.55 17.60
N ALA A 1026 -14.05 6.57 18.89
CA ALA A 1026 -15.26 5.98 19.44
C ALA A 1026 -15.85 6.87 20.55
N ILE A 1027 -17.17 7.08 20.53
CA ILE A 1027 -17.91 7.87 21.53
C ILE A 1027 -19.06 7.02 22.09
N ALA A 1028 -18.98 6.65 23.36
CA ALA A 1028 -20.10 6.04 24.08
C ALA A 1028 -21.22 7.07 24.25
N CYS A 1029 -22.43 6.66 23.87
CA CYS A 1029 -23.59 7.52 23.87
C CYS A 1029 -24.52 7.26 25.07
N HIS A 1030 -24.23 6.23 25.88
CA HIS A 1030 -25.07 5.80 27.00
C HIS A 1030 -24.47 6.16 28.37
N GLU A 1031 -25.27 6.03 29.42
CA GLU A 1031 -24.84 6.20 30.80
C GLU A 1031 -23.77 5.16 31.17
N ALA A 1032 -22.73 5.60 31.87
CA ALA A 1032 -21.71 4.68 32.38
C ALA A 1032 -22.27 3.86 33.54
N LEU A 1033 -22.13 2.53 33.49
CA LEU A 1033 -22.60 1.63 34.55
C LEU A 1033 -21.64 1.54 35.75
N ASP A 1034 -20.37 1.86 35.52
CA ASP A 1034 -19.30 1.79 36.52
C ASP A 1034 -18.55 3.12 36.59
N SER A 1035 -17.78 3.31 37.67
CA SER A 1035 -16.85 4.42 37.81
C SER A 1035 -15.79 4.38 36.70
N TRP A 1036 -15.55 5.52 36.07
CA TRP A 1036 -14.55 5.70 35.02
C TRP A 1036 -13.79 7.01 35.26
N GLU A 1037 -12.58 7.10 34.72
CA GLU A 1037 -11.72 8.27 34.88
C GLU A 1037 -11.98 9.30 33.78
N ARG A 1038 -12.39 10.50 34.20
CA ARG A 1038 -12.70 11.63 33.31
C ARG A 1038 -11.40 12.34 32.88
N GLY A 1039 -11.21 12.48 31.58
CA GLY A 1039 -10.13 13.25 30.97
C GLY A 1039 -10.59 14.65 30.56
N GLU A 1040 -10.10 15.12 29.41
CA GLU A 1040 -10.51 16.42 28.86
C GLU A 1040 -12.01 16.44 28.54
N SER A 1041 -12.67 17.52 28.94
CA SER A 1041 -14.07 17.79 28.63
C SER A 1041 -14.12 18.88 27.56
N CYS A 1042 -14.79 18.61 26.44
CA CYS A 1042 -14.94 19.58 25.37
C CYS A 1042 -16.39 19.55 24.85
N GLY A 1043 -17.12 20.64 25.09
CA GLY A 1043 -18.56 20.68 24.85
C GLY A 1043 -19.30 19.65 25.71
N GLU A 1044 -20.14 18.85 25.07
CA GLU A 1044 -20.98 17.82 25.71
C GLU A 1044 -20.39 16.40 25.60
N ALA A 1045 -19.06 16.32 25.51
CA ALA A 1045 -18.33 15.06 25.53
C ALA A 1045 -17.09 15.15 26.42
N VAL A 1046 -16.76 14.02 27.03
CA VAL A 1046 -15.64 13.88 27.95
C VAL A 1046 -14.80 12.69 27.51
N ARG A 1047 -13.52 12.92 27.24
CA ARG A 1047 -12.57 11.85 26.93
C ARG A 1047 -12.44 10.93 28.13
N ALA A 1048 -12.50 9.62 27.93
CA ALA A 1048 -12.34 8.66 29.01
C ALA A 1048 -10.87 8.21 29.09
N LEU A 1049 -10.29 8.27 30.29
CA LEU A 1049 -8.95 7.74 30.57
C LEU A 1049 -9.00 6.25 30.91
N SER A 1050 -10.13 5.79 31.45
CA SER A 1050 -10.48 4.38 31.61
C SER A 1050 -11.91 4.15 31.09
N PRO A 1051 -12.19 2.98 30.48
CA PRO A 1051 -13.51 2.75 29.92
C PRO A 1051 -14.53 2.40 31.02
N PRO A 1052 -15.76 2.93 30.94
CA PRO A 1052 -16.87 2.39 31.71
C PRO A 1052 -17.22 0.98 31.21
N TRP A 1053 -17.91 0.18 32.03
CA TRP A 1053 -18.42 -1.10 31.58
C TRP A 1053 -19.67 -0.94 30.69
N GLY A 1054 -19.78 -1.76 29.62
CA GLY A 1054 -20.93 -1.84 28.70
C GLY A 1054 -20.75 -1.14 27.34
N THR A 1055 -21.18 -1.78 26.25
CA THR A 1055 -21.08 -1.36 24.82
C THR A 1055 -22.41 -0.98 24.18
N HIS A 1056 -23.37 -0.49 24.93
CA HIS A 1056 -24.74 -0.65 24.47
C HIS A 1056 -25.15 0.35 23.37
N ILE A 1057 -24.43 1.47 23.23
CA ILE A 1057 -24.58 2.47 22.14
C ILE A 1057 -23.24 3.20 21.95
N THR A 1058 -22.60 3.01 20.81
CA THR A 1058 -21.33 3.67 20.49
C THR A 1058 -21.31 4.20 19.07
N TRP A 1059 -20.91 5.47 18.92
CA TRP A 1059 -20.49 6.04 17.65
C TRP A 1059 -19.04 5.65 17.37
N TYR A 1060 -18.73 5.30 16.12
CA TYR A 1060 -17.41 5.02 15.61
C TYR A 1060 -17.11 5.92 14.40
N SER A 1061 -15.93 6.52 14.35
CA SER A 1061 -15.41 7.07 13.09
C SER A 1061 -15.09 5.93 12.11
N HIS A 1062 -14.89 6.20 10.81
CA HIS A 1062 -14.47 5.16 9.86
C HIS A 1062 -13.22 4.41 10.33
N ALA A 1063 -12.21 5.14 10.81
CA ALA A 1063 -10.98 4.54 11.30
C ALA A 1063 -11.19 3.76 12.62
N GLY A 1064 -12.05 4.27 13.52
CA GLY A 1064 -12.46 3.56 14.73
C GLY A 1064 -13.21 2.27 14.41
N LEU A 1065 -14.11 2.28 13.42
CA LEU A 1065 -14.86 1.12 12.97
C LEU A 1065 -13.92 0.01 12.47
N CYS A 1066 -12.97 0.34 11.60
CA CYS A 1066 -11.96 -0.60 11.11
C CYS A 1066 -11.13 -1.19 12.25
N ARG A 1067 -10.67 -0.36 13.19
CA ARG A 1067 -9.90 -0.84 14.37
C ARG A 1067 -10.73 -1.72 15.28
N ALA A 1068 -11.98 -1.36 15.54
CA ALA A 1068 -12.87 -2.15 16.37
C ALA A 1068 -13.11 -3.53 15.74
N TYR A 1069 -13.32 -3.58 14.42
CA TYR A 1069 -13.42 -4.82 13.66
C TYR A 1069 -12.14 -5.66 13.77
N GLU A 1070 -10.96 -5.08 13.49
CA GLU A 1070 -9.66 -5.77 13.60
C GLU A 1070 -9.37 -6.30 15.00
N SER A 1071 -9.81 -5.60 16.05
CA SER A 1071 -9.68 -6.03 17.44
C SER A 1071 -10.62 -7.18 17.77
N LEU A 1072 -11.87 -7.13 17.28
CA LEU A 1072 -12.89 -8.16 17.54
C LEU A 1072 -12.63 -9.49 16.85
N ILE A 1073 -12.16 -9.47 15.59
CA ILE A 1073 -11.95 -10.71 14.82
C ILE A 1073 -10.86 -11.63 15.39
N LYS A 1074 -10.11 -11.18 16.41
CA LYS A 1074 -9.15 -11.99 17.15
C LYS A 1074 -9.82 -12.95 18.14
N PHE A 1075 -11.05 -12.65 18.57
CA PHE A 1075 -11.82 -13.44 19.52
C PHE A 1075 -11.05 -13.78 20.83
N ASP A 1076 -10.13 -12.92 21.23
CA ASP A 1076 -9.31 -13.07 22.45
C ASP A 1076 -9.89 -12.28 23.65
N GLN A 1077 -10.98 -11.54 23.44
CA GLN A 1077 -11.61 -10.70 24.45
C GLN A 1077 -13.12 -10.51 24.17
N PRO A 1078 -13.92 -10.17 25.20
CA PRO A 1078 -15.32 -9.76 25.02
C PRO A 1078 -15.43 -8.45 24.21
N ALA A 1079 -16.60 -8.22 23.58
CA ALA A 1079 -16.80 -7.05 22.72
C ALA A 1079 -16.68 -5.71 23.47
N ASP A 1080 -16.99 -5.68 24.77
CA ASP A 1080 -16.86 -4.50 25.63
C ASP A 1080 -15.45 -4.16 26.06
N TRP A 1081 -14.49 -5.04 25.79
CA TRP A 1081 -13.09 -4.77 26.08
C TRP A 1081 -12.40 -3.94 24.99
N ILE A 1082 -13.00 -3.78 23.80
CA ILE A 1082 -12.44 -2.91 22.74
C ILE A 1082 -12.27 -1.48 23.25
N TRP A 1083 -13.13 -1.01 24.15
CA TRP A 1083 -13.02 0.32 24.75
C TRP A 1083 -11.74 0.53 25.52
N ARG A 1084 -11.18 -0.53 26.13
CA ARG A 1084 -9.88 -0.46 26.80
C ARG A 1084 -8.78 -0.10 25.81
N GLU A 1085 -8.85 -0.68 24.61
CA GLU A 1085 -7.92 -0.36 23.53
C GLU A 1085 -8.08 1.10 23.07
N PHE A 1086 -9.32 1.58 22.88
CA PHE A 1086 -9.54 2.99 22.52
C PHE A 1086 -9.11 3.96 23.63
N CYS A 1087 -9.44 3.71 24.90
CA CYS A 1087 -9.00 4.54 26.03
C CYS A 1087 -7.47 4.59 26.14
N SER A 1088 -6.79 3.45 25.96
CA SER A 1088 -5.32 3.40 26.02
C SER A 1088 -4.63 4.27 24.96
N ARG A 1089 -5.31 4.53 23.86
CA ARG A 1089 -4.85 5.42 22.77
C ARG A 1089 -5.33 6.85 22.94
N GLY A 1090 -6.06 7.14 24.00
CA GLY A 1090 -6.80 8.39 24.16
C GLY A 1090 -7.79 8.61 23.02
N ALA A 1091 -8.40 7.58 22.44
CA ALA A 1091 -9.30 7.67 21.29
C ALA A 1091 -10.78 7.41 21.64
N TYR A 1092 -11.11 7.28 22.94
CA TYR A 1092 -12.45 7.02 23.45
C TYR A 1092 -13.01 8.21 24.24
N ALA A 1093 -14.29 8.52 24.04
CA ALA A 1093 -15.00 9.53 24.82
C ALA A 1093 -16.42 9.06 25.18
N LEU A 1094 -17.06 9.76 26.12
CA LEU A 1094 -18.46 9.58 26.47
C LEU A 1094 -19.22 10.89 26.22
N LEU A 1095 -20.47 10.80 25.79
CA LEU A 1095 -21.40 11.93 25.82
C LEU A 1095 -21.82 12.26 27.27
N ASP A 1096 -21.79 13.54 27.61
CA ASP A 1096 -22.20 14.06 28.91
C ASP A 1096 -23.13 15.28 28.71
N PRO A 1097 -24.44 15.17 29.01
CA PRO A 1097 -25.14 14.03 29.61
C PRO A 1097 -25.39 12.87 28.62
N PRO A 1098 -25.51 11.61 29.06
CA PRO A 1098 -25.75 10.48 28.14
C PRO A 1098 -27.11 10.57 27.43
N ILE A 1099 -27.24 9.97 26.23
CA ILE A 1099 -28.50 9.91 25.47
C ILE A 1099 -29.36 8.68 25.72
N ALA A 1100 -28.80 7.69 26.41
CA ALA A 1100 -29.51 6.47 26.75
C ALA A 1100 -29.09 5.95 28.12
N GLN A 1101 -29.96 5.16 28.70
CA GLN A 1101 -29.70 4.40 29.93
C GLN A 1101 -29.91 2.92 29.68
N HIS A 1102 -29.26 2.10 30.51
CA HIS A 1102 -29.38 0.65 30.44
C HIS A 1102 -30.58 0.15 31.21
N GLN A 1103 -31.16 -0.97 30.77
CA GLN A 1103 -32.03 -1.76 31.62
C GLN A 1103 -31.18 -2.72 32.45
N GLY A 1104 -31.15 -2.53 33.78
CA GLY A 1104 -30.21 -3.22 34.68
C GLY A 1104 -30.32 -4.76 34.72
N ASP A 1105 -31.40 -5.33 34.19
CA ASP A 1105 -31.76 -6.74 34.35
C ASP A 1105 -31.60 -7.58 33.05
N SER A 1106 -31.18 -7.00 31.93
CA SER A 1106 -31.10 -7.67 30.62
C SER A 1106 -29.72 -8.19 30.23
N THR A 1107 -29.70 -9.23 29.40
CA THR A 1107 -28.53 -10.03 28.98
C THR A 1107 -27.98 -9.62 27.60
N TYR A 1108 -26.68 -9.87 27.41
CA TYR A 1108 -26.01 -9.84 26.11
C TYR A 1108 -26.67 -10.77 25.08
N VAL A 1109 -26.42 -10.53 23.80
CA VAL A 1109 -26.88 -11.33 22.65
C VAL A 1109 -26.79 -12.84 22.92
N GLY A 1110 -27.93 -13.46 23.23
CA GLY A 1110 -28.08 -14.92 23.30
C GLY A 1110 -28.50 -15.52 24.64
N ASN A 1111 -28.35 -14.86 25.79
CA ASN A 1111 -28.74 -15.46 27.09
C ASN A 1111 -30.11 -14.99 27.58
N ASP A 1112 -30.83 -15.84 28.32
CA ASP A 1112 -32.18 -15.52 28.82
C ASP A 1112 -32.18 -14.89 30.23
N PHE A 1113 -31.08 -14.93 31.01
CA PHE A 1113 -30.93 -14.31 32.35
C PHE A 1113 -29.48 -13.91 32.71
N ARG A 1114 -29.27 -12.74 33.37
CA ARG A 1114 -28.00 -12.38 34.05
C ARG A 1114 -27.99 -13.05 35.43
N GLY A 1115 -27.69 -14.35 35.49
CA GLY A 1115 -27.96 -15.12 36.72
C GLY A 1115 -27.07 -16.32 36.96
N MET A 1116 -25.76 -16.13 37.04
CA MET A 1116 -24.91 -16.98 37.87
C MET A 1116 -23.92 -16.10 38.64
N VAL A 1117 -24.11 -16.08 39.96
CA VAL A 1117 -23.28 -15.41 40.95
C VAL A 1117 -21.81 -15.72 40.68
N ARG A 1118 -20.98 -14.70 40.42
CA ARG A 1118 -19.52 -14.85 40.42
C ARG A 1118 -19.09 -15.19 41.85
N PRO A 1119 -18.46 -16.34 42.13
CA PRO A 1119 -17.81 -16.52 43.42
C PRO A 1119 -16.60 -15.57 43.44
N TYR A 1120 -16.66 -14.57 44.32
CA TYR A 1120 -15.48 -13.81 44.73
C TYR A 1120 -14.43 -14.82 45.20
N ARG A 1121 -13.26 -14.83 44.55
CA ARG A 1121 -12.06 -15.43 45.12
C ARG A 1121 -11.19 -14.29 45.64
N GLU A 1122 -10.86 -14.42 46.92
CA GLU A 1122 -10.01 -13.54 47.74
C GLU A 1122 -8.67 -13.20 47.10
#